data_AF-G1QYB0-F1
#
_entry.id   AF-G1QYB0-F1
#
_cell.length_a   1.000
_cell.length_b   1.000
_cell.length_c   1.000
_cell.angle_alpha   90.00
_cell.angle_beta   90.00
_cell.angle_gamma   90.00
#
_symmetry.space_group_name_H-M   'P 1'
#
loop_
_entity.id
_entity.type
_entity.pdbx_description
1 polymer ?
#
loop_
_entity_poly.entity_id
_entity_poly.type
_entity_poly.pdbx_seq_one_letter_code
_entity_poly.pdbx_strand_id
1 'polypeptide(L)'
;MKKTPVFLHLLVTNMLRLRAICPFSWRVFQFRPISCEPLIIQMNKCTDEEQIFDFIERNKAILSEKQVGCAFDMLWKLQKQKTGLLKNVEYVRDHPQFLTLHNLATNKFKLMNDNTLVNVLYVTQQFAGEAHDPLVEALVTEAWRRLERFDIKLLSEFSSCLADQHLYFSPLMGKIADIVHRNLETTQDLSSLSVLMVNISSLISRQFQQQLVNKTELLFDTIDSSEVNVAKRIAEFLRNVRYHYQPLLERCNNVFLSNVDHLDLDSISKILRVYKFLQFNSFEFTIMAKKKLTEMIPLCNHPASFVKLFVALGPIAGPEEKKQLKSTMLLMSEDLTGEQALAVLGAMGDMESRNSCLIERVTSVLHKHLDSYKPLELLKITQALTFLHFQRKEFFVKLRELLLSYLKNSFIPTEVSVLVRAISLLPSPHLDEVGISRIEAVLPQCDLNNLSSFATSVLRWIRHDHMYLDNITAKQLKLLQKLDHYGRQRLQHSNGLDLLWKELKSLKGNTFPESLLEEMMATLQHFMDDINYMNVVEIASFISSTDYLSTLLLDRIASVAVQQIEKIHPFTIPAIIRPFSMLNYDPPQRDEFLGTCVQHLNSYLGILDPFILVFLGFSLATLEYFPEDLLKAIFNIKFLARLDSQLEILSSSRSARVQFHLMELNRSVCLECPEFQIPWFHDRFCQQYNKGIGGMDGAQQQIYKMLAEVLGGINCVKASVLTPYYHTVDFECILDKRKKPLPYGSHNIALGQLPEMPWESNMEIVGSRLPPGAERIALEFLGAKALCRNIPHMKGKSAMKKRHLEILGYRVIQISQFEWNSMALSTKDARMDYLRERIFGEVKSCL
;
A
#
# COMPACT_ATOMS: atom_id res chain seq x y z
N MET A 1 69.03 5.56 -9.34
CA MET A 1 70.42 6.10 -9.40
C MET A 1 70.67 6.69 -10.78
N LYS A 2 70.97 7.99 -10.83
CA LYS A 2 71.97 8.65 -11.72
C LYS A 2 71.91 8.41 -13.25
N LYS A 3 71.45 9.41 -14.02
CA LYS A 3 72.28 10.47 -14.69
C LYS A 3 71.56 11.18 -15.85
N THR A 4 71.26 12.46 -15.66
CA THR A 4 71.45 13.56 -16.62
C THR A 4 72.94 14.01 -16.59
N PRO A 5 73.45 15.07 -17.29
CA PRO A 5 72.93 15.95 -18.36
C PRO A 5 73.98 16.37 -19.45
N VAL A 6 73.60 17.37 -20.28
CA VAL A 6 74.40 18.52 -20.79
C VAL A 6 74.61 18.57 -22.31
N PHE A 7 73.99 19.57 -22.95
CA PHE A 7 74.72 20.52 -23.79
C PHE A 7 74.24 21.95 -23.49
N LEU A 8 75.21 22.86 -23.47
CA LEU A 8 75.25 24.13 -22.74
C LEU A 8 75.26 25.31 -23.72
N HIS A 9 74.67 26.44 -23.30
CA HIS A 9 75.11 27.83 -23.54
C HIS A 9 75.36 28.36 -24.97
N LEU A 10 74.58 29.37 -25.38
CA LEU A 10 75.14 30.65 -25.82
C LEU A 10 74.08 31.77 -25.83
N LEU A 11 74.24 32.70 -24.88
CA LEU A 11 73.54 33.98 -24.77
C LEU A 11 74.63 35.02 -24.47
N VAL A 12 74.47 36.21 -25.06
CA VAL A 12 75.10 37.51 -24.76
C VAL A 12 76.53 37.75 -25.31
N THR A 13 76.67 38.65 -26.30
CA THR A 13 77.30 40.00 -26.17
C THR A 13 77.64 40.63 -27.54
N ASN A 14 77.51 41.98 -27.55
CA ASN A 14 78.16 42.96 -28.44
C ASN A 14 77.48 43.39 -29.75
N MET A 15 76.81 44.56 -29.68
CA MET A 15 77.05 45.79 -30.48
C MET A 15 75.99 46.83 -30.07
N LEU A 16 76.13 47.58 -28.97
CA LEU A 16 76.80 48.88 -28.85
C LEU A 16 76.67 49.84 -30.07
N ARG A 17 75.91 50.93 -29.83
CA ARG A 17 76.16 52.35 -30.19
C ARG A 17 75.66 52.91 -31.54
N LEU A 18 74.66 53.80 -31.42
CA LEU A 18 74.53 55.18 -31.98
C LEU A 18 73.17 55.72 -31.47
N ARG A 19 73.03 56.52 -30.38
CA ARG A 19 73.26 57.99 -30.22
C ARG A 19 73.14 58.75 -31.55
N ALA A 20 72.38 59.82 -31.73
CA ALA A 20 71.52 60.66 -30.88
C ALA A 20 70.81 61.67 -31.82
N ILE A 21 69.67 62.23 -31.40
CA ILE A 21 69.31 63.68 -31.47
C ILE A 21 68.02 63.86 -30.62
N CYS A 22 68.14 64.65 -29.55
CA CYS A 22 67.09 65.13 -28.62
C CYS A 22 66.32 66.35 -29.24
N PRO A 23 65.29 67.00 -28.62
CA PRO A 23 64.89 66.94 -27.20
C PRO A 23 63.37 67.07 -26.82
N PHE A 24 63.10 66.91 -25.50
CA PHE A 24 61.90 67.28 -24.69
C PHE A 24 60.57 66.52 -24.95
N SER A 25 59.76 66.10 -23.97
CA SER A 25 59.64 66.40 -22.53
C SER A 25 58.95 65.24 -21.80
N TRP A 26 59.38 64.97 -20.57
CA TRP A 26 58.76 64.02 -19.65
C TRP A 26 57.32 64.38 -19.28
N ARG A 27 56.37 63.44 -19.47
CA ARG A 27 55.26 63.26 -18.55
C ARG A 27 55.11 61.77 -18.22
N VAL A 28 55.18 61.51 -16.93
CA VAL A 28 55.08 60.24 -16.25
C VAL A 28 53.71 59.62 -16.50
N PHE A 29 53.66 58.46 -17.16
CA PHE A 29 52.56 57.51 -17.01
C PHE A 29 53.07 56.36 -16.14
N GLN A 30 52.62 56.31 -14.89
CA GLN A 30 52.83 55.18 -14.01
C GLN A 30 52.07 53.97 -14.56
N PHE A 31 52.78 53.01 -15.16
CA PHE A 31 52.30 51.65 -15.29
C PHE A 31 52.22 51.04 -13.88
N ARG A 32 51.00 50.87 -13.34
CA ARG A 32 50.80 49.92 -12.25
C ARG A 32 50.90 48.50 -12.83
N PRO A 33 51.67 47.59 -12.22
CA PRO A 33 51.70 46.21 -12.65
C PRO A 33 50.33 45.59 -12.36
N ILE A 34 49.66 45.13 -13.42
CA ILE A 34 48.46 44.30 -13.32
C ILE A 34 48.88 43.03 -12.57
N SER A 35 48.57 42.95 -11.29
CA SER A 35 48.70 41.70 -10.54
C SER A 35 47.65 40.74 -11.12
N CYS A 36 48.08 39.86 -12.01
CA CYS A 36 47.27 38.74 -12.48
C CYS A 36 47.09 37.71 -11.34
N GLU A 37 46.31 38.05 -10.32
CA GLU A 37 45.54 37.02 -9.63
C GLU A 37 44.48 36.54 -10.62
N PRO A 38 44.30 35.22 -10.82
CA PRO A 38 43.21 34.71 -11.64
C PRO A 38 41.88 35.26 -11.11
N LEU A 39 41.07 35.89 -11.96
CA LEU A 39 39.77 36.51 -11.58
C LEU A 39 38.86 35.53 -10.79
N ILE A 40 38.99 34.22 -11.02
CA ILE A 40 38.31 33.16 -10.26
C ILE A 40 38.73 33.13 -8.78
N ILE A 41 40.00 33.38 -8.46
CA ILE A 41 40.50 33.45 -7.07
C ILE A 41 39.92 34.67 -6.35
N GLN A 42 39.71 35.78 -7.06
CA GLN A 42 39.07 36.97 -6.49
C GLN A 42 37.58 36.73 -6.23
N MET A 43 36.87 36.05 -7.13
CA MET A 43 35.47 35.67 -6.92
C MET A 43 35.28 34.67 -5.77
N ASN A 44 36.19 33.71 -5.61
CA ASN A 44 36.15 32.75 -4.50
C ASN A 44 36.41 33.39 -3.13
N LYS A 45 37.00 34.59 -3.08
CA LYS A 45 37.21 35.37 -1.85
C LYS A 45 35.98 36.23 -1.47
N CYS A 46 34.98 36.35 -2.35
CA CYS A 46 33.77 37.13 -2.06
C CYS A 46 32.95 36.45 -0.95
N THR A 47 32.53 37.24 0.03
CA THR A 47 31.75 36.76 1.19
C THR A 47 30.26 37.09 1.09
N ASP A 48 29.87 37.97 0.16
CA ASP A 48 28.50 38.45 0.01
C ASP A 48 28.10 38.63 -1.47
N GLU A 49 26.79 38.60 -1.71
CA GLU A 49 26.17 38.69 -3.04
C GLU A 49 26.46 40.03 -3.73
N GLU A 50 26.45 41.13 -2.98
CA GLU A 50 26.79 42.47 -3.50
C GLU A 50 28.23 42.56 -4.01
N GLN A 51 29.18 41.89 -3.35
CA GLN A 51 30.58 41.87 -3.80
C GLN A 51 30.75 41.12 -5.12
N ILE A 52 29.93 40.09 -5.36
CA ILE A 52 29.91 39.36 -6.63
C ILE A 52 29.28 40.24 -7.72
N PHE A 53 28.20 40.95 -7.41
CA PHE A 53 27.55 41.85 -8.36
C PHE A 53 28.42 43.06 -8.73
N ASP A 54 29.12 43.66 -7.77
CA ASP A 54 30.13 44.70 -8.00
C ASP A 54 31.28 44.20 -8.88
N PHE A 55 31.69 42.95 -8.67
CA PHE A 55 32.73 42.32 -9.47
C PHE A 55 32.27 42.07 -10.91
N ILE A 56 31.04 41.60 -11.10
CA ILE A 56 30.41 41.44 -12.42
C ILE A 56 30.33 42.80 -13.11
N GLU A 57 29.94 43.85 -12.39
CA GLU A 57 29.83 45.19 -12.93
C GLU A 57 31.15 45.74 -13.46
N ARG A 58 32.23 45.56 -12.69
CA ARG A 58 33.58 46.04 -13.05
C ARG A 58 34.20 45.29 -14.22
N ASN A 59 33.75 44.06 -14.50
CA ASN A 59 34.42 43.15 -15.43
C ASN A 59 33.54 42.63 -16.59
N LYS A 60 32.34 43.21 -16.83
CA LYS A 60 31.35 42.74 -17.83
C LYS A 60 31.93 42.33 -19.19
N ALA A 61 32.91 43.08 -19.70
CA ALA A 61 33.53 42.83 -21.01
C ALA A 61 34.64 41.75 -21.02
N ILE A 62 35.22 41.42 -19.86
CA ILE A 62 36.42 40.58 -19.72
C ILE A 62 36.08 39.16 -19.22
N LEU A 63 34.88 38.96 -18.66
CA LEU A 63 34.45 37.67 -18.10
C LEU A 63 34.43 36.55 -19.15
N SER A 64 35.27 35.53 -18.98
CA SER A 64 35.22 34.27 -19.75
C SER A 64 34.04 33.38 -19.35
N GLU A 65 33.70 32.39 -20.16
CA GLU A 65 32.65 31.41 -19.90
C GLU A 65 32.83 30.66 -18.56
N LYS A 66 34.09 30.36 -18.18
CA LYS A 66 34.42 29.75 -16.88
C LYS A 66 34.16 30.69 -15.71
N GLN A 67 34.41 31.98 -15.89
CA GLN A 67 34.16 32.99 -14.86
C GLN A 67 32.67 33.29 -14.72
N VAL A 68 31.91 33.27 -15.81
CA VAL A 68 30.43 33.33 -15.75
C VAL A 68 29.89 32.12 -14.97
N GLY A 69 30.35 30.91 -15.25
CA GLY A 69 29.99 29.71 -14.48
C GLY A 69 30.31 29.84 -12.98
N CYS A 70 31.52 30.31 -12.66
CA CYS A 70 31.96 30.54 -11.29
C CYS A 70 31.11 31.59 -10.55
N ALA A 71 30.57 32.59 -11.26
CA ALA A 71 29.67 33.59 -10.67
C ALA A 71 28.35 32.95 -10.22
N PHE A 72 27.74 32.14 -11.09
CA PHE A 72 26.54 31.38 -10.76
C PHE A 72 26.78 30.42 -9.57
N ASP A 73 27.89 29.68 -9.60
CA ASP A 73 28.31 28.79 -8.50
C ASP A 73 28.38 29.51 -7.15
N MET A 74 29.05 30.67 -7.12
CA MET A 74 29.26 31.41 -5.89
C MET A 74 27.98 32.06 -5.36
N LEU A 75 27.13 32.60 -6.23
CA LEU A 75 25.81 33.11 -5.83
C LEU A 75 24.96 32.02 -5.17
N TRP A 76 24.94 30.82 -5.76
CA TRP A 76 24.22 29.70 -5.18
C TRP A 76 24.84 29.20 -3.88
N LYS A 77 26.18 29.14 -3.80
CA LYS A 77 26.90 28.73 -2.59
C LYS A 77 26.61 29.64 -1.40
N LEU A 78 26.57 30.95 -1.62
CA LEU A 78 26.24 31.93 -0.57
C LEU A 78 24.78 31.78 -0.10
N GLN A 79 23.85 31.52 -1.02
CA GLN A 79 22.44 31.24 -0.67
C GLN A 79 22.24 29.90 0.05
N LYS A 80 23.06 28.89 -0.25
CA LYS A 80 23.02 27.58 0.42
C LYS A 80 23.51 27.65 1.87
N GLN A 81 24.39 28.59 2.20
CA GLN A 81 24.90 28.81 3.56
C GLN A 81 23.92 29.54 4.48
N LYS A 82 22.90 30.22 3.93
CA LYS A 82 21.86 30.94 4.68
C LYS A 82 20.73 29.97 5.10
N THR A 83 20.32 29.98 6.39
CA THR A 83 19.17 29.21 6.90
C THR A 83 17.85 29.78 6.37
N GLY A 84 16.80 28.95 6.23
CA GLY A 84 15.63 29.23 5.38
C GLY A 84 14.86 30.56 5.56
N LEU A 85 14.99 31.25 6.69
CA LEU A 85 14.42 32.60 6.92
C LEU A 85 15.30 33.75 6.37
N LEU A 86 16.55 33.46 5.98
CA LEU A 86 17.55 34.41 5.47
C LEU A 86 17.86 34.22 3.97
N LYS A 87 17.15 33.31 3.28
CA LYS A 87 17.34 33.07 1.85
C LYS A 87 16.69 34.20 1.05
N ASN A 88 17.53 35.09 0.50
CA ASN A 88 17.09 36.25 -0.27
C ASN A 88 17.08 35.95 -1.78
N VAL A 89 16.38 34.90 -2.19
CA VAL A 89 16.31 34.46 -3.61
C VAL A 89 15.69 35.55 -4.50
N GLU A 90 14.69 36.27 -3.97
CA GLU A 90 14.01 37.37 -4.67
C GLU A 90 14.94 38.57 -4.90
N TYR A 91 15.77 38.92 -3.90
CA TYR A 91 16.74 40.00 -4.03
C TYR A 91 17.80 39.72 -5.10
N VAL A 92 18.34 38.50 -5.15
CA VAL A 92 19.33 38.09 -6.16
C VAL A 92 18.72 38.11 -7.56
N ARG A 93 17.48 37.61 -7.71
CA ARG A 93 16.76 37.57 -8.98
C ARG A 93 16.49 38.97 -9.52
N ASP A 94 16.02 39.88 -8.67
CA ASP A 94 15.57 41.21 -9.08
C ASP A 94 16.75 42.20 -9.23
N HIS A 95 17.99 41.75 -8.95
CA HIS A 95 19.18 42.56 -9.05
C HIS A 95 19.62 42.79 -10.52
N PRO A 96 19.91 44.03 -10.97
CA PRO A 96 20.22 44.35 -12.37
C PRO A 96 21.49 43.66 -12.90
N GLN A 97 22.43 43.33 -12.01
CA GLN A 97 23.65 42.60 -12.38
C GLN A 97 23.40 41.09 -12.58
N PHE A 98 22.33 40.54 -12.02
CA PHE A 98 21.90 39.17 -12.32
C PHE A 98 21.35 39.06 -13.74
N LEU A 99 20.56 40.04 -14.20
CA LEU A 99 20.13 40.14 -15.59
C LEU A 99 21.32 40.30 -16.56
N THR A 100 22.33 41.08 -16.16
CA THR A 100 23.59 41.21 -16.90
C THR A 100 24.30 39.85 -17.02
N LEU A 101 24.35 39.08 -15.93
CA LEU A 101 24.95 37.74 -15.91
C LEU A 101 24.16 36.74 -16.78
N HIS A 102 22.82 36.80 -16.74
CA HIS A 102 21.94 36.06 -17.65
C HIS A 102 22.26 36.35 -19.11
N ASN A 103 22.34 37.62 -19.50
CA ASN A 103 22.68 38.01 -20.88
C ASN A 103 24.07 37.55 -21.30
N LEU A 104 25.06 37.59 -20.40
CA LEU A 104 26.40 37.06 -20.65
C LEU A 104 26.40 35.54 -20.83
N ALA A 105 25.58 34.81 -20.08
CA ALA A 105 25.39 33.37 -20.25
C ALA A 105 24.71 33.04 -21.59
N THR A 106 23.66 33.79 -21.97
CA THR A 106 22.96 33.63 -23.26
C THR A 106 23.88 33.83 -24.47
N ASN A 107 24.87 34.71 -24.35
CA ASN A 107 25.84 34.93 -25.43
C ASN A 107 26.95 33.86 -25.49
N LYS A 108 27.24 33.19 -24.37
CA LYS A 108 28.44 32.34 -24.21
C LYS A 108 28.15 30.86 -23.94
N PHE A 109 26.88 30.44 -23.83
CA PHE A 109 26.53 29.05 -23.46
C PHE A 109 27.16 27.98 -24.38
N LYS A 110 27.28 28.25 -25.69
CA LYS A 110 27.91 27.31 -26.64
C LYS A 110 29.39 27.03 -26.34
N LEU A 111 30.08 27.96 -25.68
CA LEU A 111 31.50 27.85 -25.33
C LEU A 111 31.72 27.21 -23.95
N MET A 112 30.67 27.09 -23.13
CA MET A 112 30.76 26.46 -21.81
C MET A 112 31.11 24.98 -21.93
N ASN A 113 31.89 24.46 -20.98
CA ASN A 113 32.07 23.03 -20.82
C ASN A 113 30.80 22.39 -20.22
N ASP A 114 30.71 21.07 -20.27
CA ASP A 114 29.48 20.35 -19.93
C ASP A 114 29.08 20.53 -18.45
N ASN A 115 30.05 20.55 -17.53
CA ASN A 115 29.80 20.78 -16.10
C ASN A 115 29.31 22.21 -15.82
N THR A 116 29.94 23.22 -16.42
CA THR A 116 29.51 24.62 -16.27
C THR A 116 28.15 24.84 -16.91
N LEU A 117 27.85 24.20 -18.04
CA LEU A 117 26.56 24.31 -18.72
C LEU A 117 25.41 23.80 -17.84
N VAL A 118 25.53 22.58 -17.29
CA VAL A 118 24.51 21.97 -16.44
C VAL A 118 24.38 22.71 -15.11
N ASN A 119 25.49 23.15 -14.53
CA ASN A 119 25.47 23.91 -13.29
C ASN A 119 24.84 25.31 -13.46
N VAL A 120 25.15 26.04 -14.53
CA VAL A 120 24.48 27.32 -14.83
C VAL A 120 22.99 27.10 -15.02
N LEU A 121 22.58 26.05 -15.75
CA LEU A 121 21.16 25.68 -15.88
C LEU A 121 20.51 25.45 -14.51
N TYR A 122 21.13 24.62 -13.66
CA TYR A 122 20.63 24.32 -12.33
C TYR A 122 20.46 25.59 -11.49
N VAL A 123 21.50 26.43 -11.42
CA VAL A 123 21.47 27.66 -10.62
C VAL A 123 20.43 28.65 -11.16
N THR A 124 20.37 28.84 -12.47
CA THR A 124 19.38 29.72 -13.11
C THR A 124 17.95 29.32 -12.74
N GLN A 125 17.64 28.02 -12.71
CA GLN A 125 16.31 27.55 -12.32
C GLN A 125 15.97 27.79 -10.85
N GLN A 126 16.95 27.74 -9.94
CA GLN A 126 16.72 28.01 -8.52
C GLN A 126 16.36 29.48 -8.25
N PHE A 127 16.77 30.40 -9.14
CA PHE A 127 16.46 31.82 -9.06
C PHE A 127 15.33 32.26 -10.01
N ALA A 128 14.81 31.36 -10.86
CA ALA A 128 13.80 31.69 -11.85
C ALA A 128 12.42 31.92 -11.20
N GLY A 129 11.79 33.07 -11.51
CA GLY A 129 10.40 33.38 -11.12
C GLY A 129 9.38 33.19 -12.24
N GLU A 130 9.84 33.02 -13.48
CA GLU A 130 8.99 32.91 -14.68
C GLU A 130 9.00 31.48 -15.24
N ALA A 131 7.85 31.01 -15.73
CA ALA A 131 7.68 29.65 -16.25
C ALA A 131 8.44 29.38 -17.57
N HIS A 132 8.91 30.43 -18.27
CA HIS A 132 9.54 30.35 -19.59
C HIS A 132 10.73 31.31 -19.70
N ASP A 133 11.91 30.86 -19.28
CA ASP A 133 13.16 31.61 -19.44
C ASP A 133 13.90 31.18 -20.73
N PRO A 134 14.16 32.09 -21.68
CA PRO A 134 14.85 31.77 -22.94
C PRO A 134 16.28 31.27 -22.75
N LEU A 135 16.97 31.64 -21.65
CA LEU A 135 18.27 31.09 -21.31
C LEU A 135 18.15 29.61 -20.93
N VAL A 136 17.14 29.25 -20.13
CA VAL A 136 16.87 27.87 -19.74
C VAL A 136 16.59 27.00 -20.97
N GLU A 137 15.76 27.48 -21.91
CA GLU A 137 15.50 26.77 -23.17
C GLU A 137 16.76 26.57 -24.02
N ALA A 138 17.60 27.61 -24.14
CA ALA A 138 18.85 27.55 -24.88
C ALA A 138 19.84 26.55 -24.24
N LEU A 139 19.97 26.58 -22.91
CA LEU A 139 20.82 25.68 -22.15
C LEU A 139 20.35 24.22 -22.25
N VAL A 140 19.04 23.96 -22.12
CA VAL A 140 18.45 22.62 -22.29
C VAL A 140 18.67 22.10 -23.70
N THR A 141 18.50 22.94 -24.72
CA THR A 141 18.71 22.56 -26.13
C THR A 141 20.17 22.21 -26.42
N GLU A 142 21.11 22.99 -25.88
CA GLU A 142 22.53 22.70 -26.04
C GLU A 142 22.97 21.46 -25.24
N ALA A 143 22.45 21.27 -24.03
CA ALA A 143 22.67 20.07 -23.23
C ALA A 143 22.10 18.82 -23.94
N TRP A 144 20.94 18.92 -24.60
CA TRP A 144 20.40 17.84 -25.43
C TRP A 144 21.40 17.41 -26.52
N ARG A 145 21.98 18.36 -27.23
CA ARG A 145 22.94 18.09 -28.31
C ARG A 145 24.18 17.34 -27.83
N ARG A 146 24.56 17.53 -26.56
CA ARG A 146 25.77 16.95 -25.94
C ARG A 146 25.49 15.75 -25.05
N LEU A 147 24.24 15.33 -24.92
CA LEU A 147 23.79 14.36 -23.91
C LEU A 147 24.60 13.06 -23.88
N GLU A 148 24.99 12.51 -25.04
CA GLU A 148 25.79 11.28 -25.15
C GLU A 148 27.22 11.40 -24.59
N ARG A 149 27.71 12.63 -24.32
CA ARG A 149 29.03 12.87 -23.73
C ARG A 149 29.00 12.92 -22.21
N PHE A 150 27.82 13.03 -21.61
CA PHE A 150 27.69 13.25 -20.16
C PHE A 150 28.00 11.97 -19.40
N ASP A 151 28.76 12.13 -18.31
CA ASP A 151 28.91 11.07 -17.33
C ASP A 151 27.64 10.95 -16.46
N ILE A 152 27.58 9.90 -15.64
CA ILE A 152 26.40 9.59 -14.82
C ILE A 152 26.11 10.70 -13.82
N LYS A 153 27.15 11.37 -13.32
CA LYS A 153 27.00 12.48 -12.38
C LYS A 153 26.33 13.68 -13.05
N LEU A 154 26.83 14.11 -14.21
CA LEU A 154 26.24 15.20 -14.98
C LEU A 154 24.83 14.87 -15.48
N LEU A 155 24.58 13.61 -15.85
CA LEU A 155 23.23 13.15 -16.19
C LEU A 155 22.28 13.28 -14.99
N SER A 156 22.74 12.99 -13.78
CA SER A 156 21.92 13.11 -12.57
C SER A 156 21.52 14.56 -12.28
N GLU A 157 22.47 15.49 -12.38
CA GLU A 157 22.25 16.93 -12.20
C GLU A 157 21.31 17.47 -13.29
N PHE A 158 21.57 17.12 -14.56
CA PHE A 158 20.73 17.52 -15.69
C PHE A 158 19.31 16.94 -15.60
N SER A 159 19.16 15.67 -15.18
CA SER A 159 17.84 15.06 -15.00
C SER A 159 17.01 15.76 -13.91
N SER A 160 17.67 16.26 -12.86
CA SER A 160 17.02 17.04 -11.81
C SER A 160 16.53 18.38 -12.34
N CYS A 161 17.33 19.05 -13.18
CA CYS A 161 16.93 20.28 -13.87
C CYS A 161 15.67 20.07 -14.74
N LEU A 162 15.57 18.93 -15.43
CA LEU A 162 14.39 18.57 -16.23
C LEU A 162 13.17 18.24 -15.37
N ALA A 163 13.39 17.57 -14.22
CA ALA A 163 12.35 17.24 -13.26
C ALA A 163 11.72 18.51 -12.65
N ASP A 164 12.54 19.54 -12.38
CA ASP A 164 12.09 20.85 -11.89
C ASP A 164 11.23 21.60 -12.93
N GLN A 165 11.43 21.36 -14.23
CA GLN A 165 10.57 21.87 -15.32
C GLN A 165 9.32 21.00 -15.57
N HIS A 166 9.08 19.98 -14.74
CA HIS A 166 8.03 18.99 -14.92
C HIS A 166 8.13 18.18 -16.24
N LEU A 167 9.33 18.04 -16.82
CA LEU A 167 9.59 17.34 -18.09
C LEU A 167 9.86 15.83 -17.92
N TYR A 168 9.16 15.17 -16.99
CA TYR A 168 9.34 13.74 -16.68
C TYR A 168 9.02 12.82 -17.87
N PHE A 169 8.08 13.21 -18.74
CA PHE A 169 7.64 12.42 -19.90
C PHE A 169 8.26 12.87 -21.22
N SER A 170 9.32 13.66 -21.16
CA SER A 170 9.96 14.20 -22.36
C SER A 170 10.78 13.15 -23.13
N PRO A 171 10.95 13.28 -24.46
CA PRO A 171 11.87 12.45 -25.23
C PRO A 171 13.32 12.55 -24.71
N LEU A 172 13.67 13.69 -24.13
CA LEU A 172 14.93 13.94 -23.41
C LEU A 172 15.12 12.97 -22.25
N MET A 173 14.14 12.88 -21.35
CA MET A 173 14.18 11.96 -20.22
C MET A 173 14.22 10.50 -20.69
N GLY A 174 13.55 10.18 -21.81
CA GLY A 174 13.64 8.87 -22.46
C GLY A 174 15.04 8.52 -22.95
N LYS A 175 15.75 9.48 -23.57
CA LYS A 175 17.16 9.30 -23.96
C LYS A 175 18.08 9.15 -22.76
N ILE A 176 17.84 9.88 -21.67
CA ILE A 176 18.58 9.71 -20.41
C ILE A 176 18.40 8.28 -19.90
N ALA A 177 17.16 7.76 -19.88
CA ALA A 177 16.88 6.39 -19.45
C ALA A 177 17.62 5.35 -20.31
N ASP A 178 17.71 5.55 -21.63
CA ASP A 178 18.46 4.68 -22.54
C ASP A 178 19.98 4.71 -22.28
N ILE A 179 20.56 5.89 -22.07
CA ILE A 179 21.99 6.02 -21.74
C ILE A 179 22.30 5.32 -20.40
N VAL A 180 21.43 5.49 -19.39
CA VAL A 180 21.57 4.81 -18.10
C VAL A 180 21.47 3.29 -18.27
N HIS A 181 20.56 2.80 -19.11
CA HIS A 181 20.44 1.37 -19.40
C HIS A 181 21.72 0.80 -20.04
N ARG A 182 22.29 1.49 -21.04
CA ARG A 182 23.55 1.09 -21.69
C ARG A 182 24.75 1.08 -20.74
N ASN A 183 24.82 2.04 -19.82
CA ASN A 183 25.95 2.24 -18.92
C ASN A 183 25.77 1.63 -17.51
N LEU A 184 24.66 0.92 -17.27
CA LEU A 184 24.29 0.44 -15.94
C LEU A 184 25.40 -0.40 -15.29
N GLU A 185 26.05 -1.29 -16.04
CA GLU A 185 27.09 -2.16 -15.49
C GLU A 185 28.34 -1.41 -15.03
N THR A 186 28.69 -0.32 -15.74
CA THR A 186 29.85 0.52 -15.42
C THR A 186 29.60 1.50 -14.27
N THR A 187 28.35 1.64 -13.84
CA THR A 187 27.96 2.60 -12.80
C THR A 187 28.40 2.12 -11.42
N GLN A 188 29.13 2.97 -10.70
CA GLN A 188 29.55 2.72 -9.31
C GLN A 188 28.99 3.77 -8.33
N ASP A 189 28.72 4.99 -8.79
CA ASP A 189 28.18 6.06 -7.94
C ASP A 189 26.68 5.90 -7.71
N LEU A 190 26.34 5.34 -6.55
CA LEU A 190 24.97 5.11 -6.15
C LEU A 190 24.18 6.40 -5.88
N SER A 191 24.86 7.47 -5.44
CA SER A 191 24.20 8.74 -5.15
C SER A 191 23.62 9.34 -6.43
N SER A 192 24.43 9.42 -7.49
CA SER A 192 23.98 9.88 -8.82
C SER A 192 22.95 8.93 -9.43
N LEU A 193 23.13 7.60 -9.29
CA LEU A 193 22.18 6.61 -9.78
C LEU A 193 20.80 6.75 -9.10
N SER A 194 20.76 6.97 -7.78
CA SER A 194 19.51 7.12 -7.02
C SER A 194 18.66 8.31 -7.49
N VAL A 195 19.31 9.41 -7.91
CA VAL A 195 18.64 10.58 -8.49
C VAL A 195 18.04 10.23 -9.84
N LEU A 196 18.84 9.59 -10.71
CA LEU A 196 18.40 9.17 -12.03
C LEU A 196 17.21 8.22 -11.95
N MET A 197 17.27 7.23 -11.05
CA MET A 197 16.19 6.26 -10.81
C MET A 197 14.85 6.95 -10.56
N VAL A 198 14.80 7.93 -9.63
CA VAL A 198 13.57 8.67 -9.32
C VAL A 198 13.04 9.41 -10.56
N ASN A 199 13.92 10.09 -11.29
CA ASN A 199 13.55 10.94 -12.42
C ASN A 199 13.07 10.13 -13.64
N ILE A 200 13.69 8.97 -13.93
CA ILE A 200 13.32 8.11 -15.06
C ILE A 200 12.18 7.13 -14.75
N SER A 201 11.73 7.04 -13.49
CA SER A 201 10.80 6.02 -12.98
C SER A 201 9.53 5.82 -13.81
N SER A 202 9.05 6.87 -14.48
CA SER A 202 7.81 6.83 -15.28
C SER A 202 7.99 6.26 -16.70
N LEU A 203 9.22 6.15 -17.20
CA LEU A 203 9.53 5.79 -18.59
C LEU A 203 10.15 4.39 -18.76
N ILE A 204 10.55 3.76 -17.65
CA ILE A 204 11.33 2.51 -17.68
C ILE A 204 10.45 1.25 -17.71
N SER A 205 10.90 0.23 -18.46
CA SER A 205 10.26 -1.08 -18.54
C SER A 205 10.46 -1.90 -17.25
N ARG A 206 9.64 -2.94 -17.02
CA ARG A 206 9.80 -3.83 -15.85
C ARG A 206 11.16 -4.53 -15.82
N GLN A 207 11.66 -4.97 -16.97
CA GLN A 207 12.97 -5.60 -17.06
C GLN A 207 14.08 -4.63 -16.64
N PHE A 208 14.00 -3.38 -17.11
CA PHE A 208 14.99 -2.37 -16.72
C PHE A 208 14.86 -1.96 -15.24
N GLN A 209 13.63 -1.88 -14.71
CA GLN A 209 13.40 -1.68 -13.26
C GLN A 209 14.10 -2.75 -12.43
N GLN A 210 14.01 -4.02 -12.82
CA GLN A 210 14.66 -5.12 -12.11
C GLN A 210 16.19 -5.02 -12.19
N GLN A 211 16.74 -4.75 -13.37
CA GLN A 211 18.19 -4.57 -13.52
C GLN A 211 18.71 -3.42 -12.65
N LEU A 212 17.99 -2.29 -12.62
CA LEU A 212 18.32 -1.15 -11.76
C LEU A 212 18.29 -1.56 -10.29
N VAL A 213 17.26 -2.27 -9.85
CA VAL A 213 17.11 -2.69 -8.45
C VAL A 213 18.19 -3.69 -8.04
N ASN A 214 18.51 -4.68 -8.88
CA ASN A 214 19.57 -5.65 -8.63
C ASN A 214 20.95 -4.97 -8.57
N LYS A 215 21.23 -4.03 -9.49
CA LYS A 215 22.48 -3.24 -9.46
C LYS A 215 22.56 -2.36 -8.22
N THR A 216 21.45 -1.72 -7.87
CA THR A 216 21.34 -0.87 -6.67
C THR A 216 21.58 -1.70 -5.42
N GLU A 217 21.04 -2.91 -5.34
CA GLU A 217 21.31 -3.85 -4.24
C GLU A 217 22.81 -4.12 -4.13
N LEU A 218 23.47 -4.57 -5.20
CA LEU A 218 24.92 -4.84 -5.19
C LEU A 218 25.76 -3.63 -4.75
N LEU A 219 25.40 -2.42 -5.17
CA LEU A 219 26.10 -1.19 -4.77
C LEU A 219 25.74 -0.74 -3.35
N PHE A 220 24.57 -1.14 -2.82
CA PHE A 220 24.11 -0.73 -1.51
C PHE A 220 25.03 -1.24 -0.39
N ASP A 221 25.65 -2.41 -0.59
CA ASP A 221 26.55 -3.01 0.39
C ASP A 221 27.84 -2.19 0.62
N THR A 222 28.10 -1.18 -0.22
CA THR A 222 29.22 -0.23 -0.07
C THR A 222 28.84 1.11 0.57
N ILE A 223 27.57 1.32 0.94
CA ILE A 223 27.11 2.59 1.50
C ILE A 223 27.53 2.76 2.97
N ASP A 224 28.08 3.93 3.29
CA ASP A 224 28.23 4.39 4.67
C ASP A 224 26.86 4.74 5.28
N SER A 225 26.64 4.34 6.54
CA SER A 225 25.39 4.57 7.27
C SER A 225 24.94 6.04 7.32
N SER A 226 25.79 7.01 6.95
CA SER A 226 25.46 8.44 6.90
C SER A 226 24.63 8.88 5.68
N GLU A 227 24.50 8.07 4.62
CA GLU A 227 23.82 8.45 3.37
C GLU A 227 22.28 8.29 3.37
N VAL A 228 21.62 8.86 4.37
CA VAL A 228 20.15 8.79 4.54
C VAL A 228 19.37 9.26 3.30
N ASN A 229 19.90 10.23 2.55
CA ASN A 229 19.22 10.77 1.36
C ASN A 229 19.18 9.78 0.19
N VAL A 230 20.22 8.95 0.04
CA VAL A 230 20.26 7.90 -0.99
C VAL A 230 19.18 6.85 -0.70
N ALA A 231 19.11 6.38 0.55
CA ALA A 231 18.05 5.46 0.99
C ALA A 231 16.64 6.05 0.80
N LYS A 232 16.42 7.34 1.09
CA LYS A 232 15.13 8.03 0.84
C LYS A 232 14.75 8.01 -0.65
N ARG A 233 15.69 8.34 -1.54
CA ARG A 233 15.47 8.35 -3.00
C ARG A 233 15.17 6.96 -3.53
N ILE A 234 15.87 5.94 -3.04
CA ILE A 234 15.63 4.54 -3.42
C ILE A 234 14.21 4.10 -3.00
N ALA A 235 13.80 4.40 -1.76
CA ALA A 235 12.46 4.09 -1.30
C ALA A 235 11.38 4.85 -2.11
N GLU A 236 11.65 6.10 -2.48
CA GLU A 236 10.80 6.90 -3.37
C GLU A 236 10.74 6.33 -4.80
N PHE A 237 11.85 5.86 -5.35
CA PHE A 237 11.88 5.19 -6.63
C PHE A 237 10.96 3.96 -6.62
N LEU A 238 11.11 3.08 -5.63
CA LEU A 238 10.29 1.88 -5.49
C LEU A 238 8.79 2.24 -5.40
N ARG A 239 8.45 3.32 -4.68
CA ARG A 239 7.09 3.88 -4.65
C ARG A 239 6.62 4.31 -6.04
N ASN A 240 7.44 5.05 -6.78
CA ASN A 240 7.07 5.60 -8.09
C ASN A 240 6.85 4.48 -9.13
N VAL A 241 7.70 3.46 -9.16
CA VAL A 241 7.52 2.27 -10.03
C VAL A 241 6.49 1.27 -9.49
N ARG A 242 6.01 1.49 -8.26
CA ARG A 242 5.12 0.59 -7.51
C ARG A 242 5.68 -0.82 -7.38
N TYR A 243 7.00 -0.97 -7.26
CA TYR A 243 7.67 -2.26 -7.21
C TYR A 243 8.00 -2.62 -5.77
N HIS A 244 7.42 -3.71 -5.28
CA HIS A 244 7.69 -4.23 -3.95
C HIS A 244 8.93 -5.11 -4.00
N TYR A 245 10.10 -4.51 -3.75
CA TYR A 245 11.36 -5.24 -3.67
C TYR A 245 11.92 -5.20 -2.24
N GLN A 246 11.73 -6.31 -1.55
CA GLN A 246 11.92 -6.42 -0.12
C GLN A 246 13.38 -6.28 0.37
N PRO A 247 14.40 -6.89 -0.28
CA PRO A 247 15.80 -6.76 0.15
C PRO A 247 16.27 -5.30 0.24
N LEU A 248 15.94 -4.50 -0.78
CA LEU A 248 16.36 -3.11 -0.84
C LEU A 248 15.62 -2.23 0.19
N LEU A 249 14.35 -2.54 0.47
CA LEU A 249 13.58 -1.85 1.51
C LEU A 249 14.14 -2.13 2.91
N GLU A 250 14.60 -3.35 3.19
CA GLU A 250 15.26 -3.70 4.45
C GLU A 250 16.59 -2.97 4.62
N ARG A 251 17.41 -2.90 3.57
CA ARG A 251 18.66 -2.15 3.59
C ARG A 251 18.42 -0.66 3.82
N CYS A 252 17.43 -0.08 3.14
CA CYS A 252 17.00 1.30 3.40
C CYS A 252 16.50 1.48 4.84
N ASN A 253 15.74 0.52 5.36
CA ASN A 253 15.24 0.53 6.72
C ASN A 253 16.36 0.53 7.76
N ASN A 254 17.42 -0.26 7.55
CA ASN A 254 18.58 -0.29 8.43
C ASN A 254 19.28 1.07 8.47
N VAL A 255 19.47 1.73 7.32
CA VAL A 255 20.02 3.10 7.27
C VAL A 255 19.12 4.08 8.02
N PHE A 256 17.80 3.97 7.88
CA PHE A 256 16.88 4.83 8.62
C PHE A 256 16.91 4.57 10.13
N LEU A 257 17.01 3.31 10.55
CA LEU A 257 17.13 2.91 11.96
C LEU A 257 18.41 3.45 12.61
N SER A 258 19.54 3.42 11.91
CA SER A 258 20.80 3.97 12.42
C SER A 258 20.80 5.50 12.55
N ASN A 259 19.89 6.21 11.87
CA ASN A 259 19.87 7.68 11.82
C ASN A 259 18.56 8.29 12.34
N VAL A 260 17.75 7.55 13.09
CA VAL A 260 16.42 8.02 13.53
C VAL A 260 16.53 9.36 14.26
N ASP A 261 17.55 9.57 15.08
CA ASP A 261 17.76 10.80 15.85
C ASP A 261 18.00 12.04 14.99
N HIS A 262 18.44 11.87 13.75
CA HIS A 262 18.65 12.96 12.79
C HIS A 262 17.49 13.19 11.81
N LEU A 263 16.48 12.31 11.79
CA LEU A 263 15.30 12.47 10.91
C LEU A 263 14.32 13.52 11.42
N ASP A 264 13.99 14.51 10.61
CA ASP A 264 12.94 15.47 10.93
C ASP A 264 11.52 14.89 10.74
N LEU A 265 10.50 15.63 11.20
CA LEU A 265 9.09 15.25 11.08
C LEU A 265 8.69 14.95 9.63
N ASP A 266 9.18 15.73 8.67
CA ASP A 266 8.85 15.58 7.25
C ASP A 266 9.44 14.28 6.68
N SER A 267 10.70 13.98 7.01
CA SER A 267 11.34 12.72 6.63
C SER A 267 10.63 11.51 7.19
N ILE A 268 10.30 11.51 8.49
CA ILE A 268 9.59 10.39 9.13
C ILE A 268 8.22 10.20 8.49
N SER A 269 7.47 11.28 8.27
CA SER A 269 6.16 11.22 7.62
C SER A 269 6.24 10.64 6.20
N LYS A 270 7.23 11.07 5.40
CA LYS A 270 7.46 10.55 4.05
C LYS A 270 7.81 9.06 4.05
N ILE A 271 8.71 8.62 4.94
CA ILE A 271 9.12 7.21 5.04
C ILE A 271 7.92 6.33 5.42
N LEU A 272 7.15 6.72 6.45
CA LEU A 272 5.95 5.98 6.85
C LEU A 272 4.91 5.88 5.72
N ARG A 273 4.74 6.95 4.93
CA ARG A 273 3.85 6.94 3.76
C ARG A 273 4.35 5.99 2.66
N VAL A 274 5.65 5.98 2.38
CA VAL A 274 6.26 5.06 1.42
C VAL A 274 6.06 3.61 1.86
N TYR A 275 6.35 3.32 3.13
CA TYR A 275 6.17 1.98 3.71
C TYR A 275 4.71 1.52 3.62
N LYS A 276 3.76 2.38 4.00
CA LYS A 276 2.32 2.10 3.87
C LYS A 276 1.92 1.84 2.42
N PHE A 277 2.44 2.61 1.46
CA PHE A 277 2.12 2.46 0.04
C PHE A 277 2.68 1.15 -0.54
N LEU A 278 3.92 0.81 -0.21
CA LEU A 278 4.59 -0.41 -0.65
C LEU A 278 4.20 -1.65 0.17
N GLN A 279 3.32 -1.51 1.17
CA GLN A 279 2.93 -2.57 2.10
C GLN A 279 4.10 -3.19 2.87
N PHE A 280 5.20 -2.44 3.01
CA PHE A 280 6.36 -2.82 3.81
C PHE A 280 6.09 -2.47 5.27
N ASN A 281 6.20 -3.46 6.16
CA ASN A 281 6.03 -3.24 7.59
C ASN A 281 7.42 -3.36 8.24
N SER A 282 7.83 -2.31 8.95
CA SER A 282 9.03 -2.31 9.79
C SER A 282 8.62 -1.88 11.18
N PHE A 283 8.48 -2.86 12.06
CA PHE A 283 8.00 -2.61 13.41
C PHE A 283 9.01 -1.81 14.24
N GLU A 284 10.29 -2.14 14.13
CA GLU A 284 11.38 -1.44 14.83
C GLU A 284 11.40 0.05 14.47
N PHE A 285 11.32 0.37 13.17
CA PHE A 285 11.28 1.76 12.73
C PHE A 285 10.01 2.46 13.23
N THR A 286 8.87 1.76 13.25
CA THR A 286 7.61 2.31 13.72
C THR A 286 7.66 2.65 15.22
N ILE A 287 8.27 1.81 16.06
CA ILE A 287 8.48 2.13 17.48
C ILE A 287 9.36 3.38 17.64
N MET A 288 10.51 3.41 16.96
CA MET A 288 11.46 4.51 17.11
C MET A 288 10.87 5.83 16.58
N ALA A 289 10.17 5.77 15.44
CA ALA A 289 9.41 6.89 14.91
C ALA A 289 8.31 7.34 15.87
N LYS A 290 7.53 6.42 16.45
CA LYS A 290 6.50 6.74 17.46
C LYS A 290 7.11 7.50 18.63
N LYS A 291 8.19 6.98 19.23
CA LYS A 291 8.88 7.61 20.37
C LYS A 291 9.31 9.04 20.03
N LYS A 292 10.03 9.21 18.92
CA LYS A 292 10.52 10.52 18.50
C LYS A 292 9.41 11.52 18.18
N LEU A 293 8.35 11.07 17.51
CA LEU A 293 7.20 11.92 17.21
C LEU A 293 6.44 12.31 18.49
N THR A 294 6.32 11.41 19.47
CA THR A 294 5.71 11.73 20.78
C THR A 294 6.50 12.82 21.51
N GLU A 295 7.84 12.78 21.48
CA GLU A 295 8.71 13.83 22.04
C GLU A 295 8.53 15.19 21.35
N MET A 296 8.06 15.22 20.09
CA MET A 296 7.79 16.44 19.33
C MET A 296 6.40 17.06 19.60
N ILE A 297 5.48 16.36 20.30
CA ILE A 297 4.15 16.88 20.63
C ILE A 297 4.19 18.27 21.30
N PRO A 298 4.94 18.48 22.40
CA PRO A 298 4.95 19.78 23.08
C PRO A 298 5.67 20.88 22.29
N LEU A 299 6.43 20.53 21.25
CA LEU A 299 7.21 21.49 20.45
C LEU A 299 6.39 22.09 19.28
N CYS A 300 5.25 21.50 18.94
CA CYS A 300 4.44 21.88 17.79
C CYS A 300 3.36 22.90 18.16
N ASN A 301 3.71 24.18 18.20
CA ASN A 301 2.76 25.26 18.52
C ASN A 301 1.96 25.80 17.31
N HIS A 302 2.41 25.53 16.09
CA HIS A 302 1.77 26.03 14.87
C HIS A 302 0.81 24.97 14.27
N PRO A 303 -0.43 25.33 13.87
CA PRO A 303 -1.42 24.39 13.32
C PRO A 303 -0.88 23.53 12.17
N ALA A 304 -0.20 24.13 11.19
CA ALA A 304 0.39 23.40 10.06
C ALA A 304 1.40 22.31 10.46
N SER A 305 2.28 22.60 11.43
CA SER A 305 3.26 21.64 11.94
C SER A 305 2.57 20.54 12.76
N PHE A 306 1.59 20.91 13.57
CA PHE A 306 0.82 19.96 14.37
C PHE A 306 -0.04 19.02 13.50
N VAL A 307 -0.60 19.49 12.38
CA VAL A 307 -1.31 18.63 11.42
C VAL A 307 -0.37 17.59 10.81
N LYS A 308 0.86 17.97 10.46
CA LYS A 308 1.86 17.01 9.97
C LYS A 308 2.19 15.96 11.04
N LEU A 309 2.35 16.39 12.29
CA LEU A 309 2.57 15.49 13.43
C LEU A 309 1.38 14.55 13.64
N PHE A 310 0.16 15.08 13.64
CA PHE A 310 -1.07 14.31 13.81
C PHE A 310 -1.22 13.23 12.74
N VAL A 311 -0.93 13.56 11.47
CA VAL A 311 -1.00 12.61 10.36
C VAL A 311 0.07 11.52 10.45
N ALA A 312 1.26 11.83 10.94
CA ALA A 312 2.35 10.88 11.09
C ALA A 312 2.18 9.97 12.33
N LEU A 313 1.90 10.56 13.49
CA LEU A 313 1.83 9.88 14.78
C LEU A 313 0.47 9.22 15.02
N GLY A 314 -0.63 9.85 14.60
CA GLY A 314 -1.99 9.38 14.89
C GLY A 314 -2.22 7.89 14.58
N PRO A 315 -1.92 7.42 13.35
CA PRO A 315 -2.12 6.02 12.97
C PRO A 315 -1.32 5.00 13.80
N ILE A 316 -0.17 5.39 14.36
CA ILE A 316 0.76 4.51 15.10
C ILE A 316 0.74 4.77 16.63
N ALA A 317 -0.07 5.72 17.09
CA ALA A 317 -0.16 6.13 18.48
C ALA A 317 -0.91 5.10 19.34
N GLY A 318 -0.50 4.97 20.60
CA GLY A 318 -1.23 4.19 21.61
C GLY A 318 -2.50 4.92 22.08
N PRO A 319 -3.30 4.30 22.96
CA PRO A 319 -4.59 4.85 23.38
C PRO A 319 -4.47 6.21 24.07
N GLU A 320 -3.46 6.39 24.94
CA GLU A 320 -3.24 7.65 25.67
C GLU A 320 -2.71 8.75 24.75
N GLU A 321 -1.72 8.46 23.89
CA GLU A 321 -1.21 9.45 22.94
C GLU A 321 -2.30 9.85 21.93
N LYS A 322 -3.14 8.91 21.49
CA LYS A 322 -4.32 9.22 20.67
C LYS A 322 -5.26 10.18 21.38
N LYS A 323 -5.50 10.01 22.68
CA LYS A 323 -6.36 10.90 23.48
C LYS A 323 -5.78 12.31 23.52
N GLN A 324 -4.49 12.44 23.81
CA GLN A 324 -3.78 13.72 23.84
C GLN A 324 -3.79 14.42 22.47
N LEU A 325 -3.47 13.71 21.38
CA LEU A 325 -3.49 14.24 20.03
C LEU A 325 -4.86 14.80 19.64
N LYS A 326 -5.94 14.09 20.00
CA LYS A 326 -7.31 14.53 19.73
C LYS A 326 -7.67 15.80 20.49
N SER A 327 -7.30 15.90 21.77
CA SER A 327 -7.56 17.12 22.57
C SER A 327 -6.81 18.33 22.01
N THR A 328 -5.53 18.17 21.66
CA THR A 328 -4.73 19.27 21.11
C THR A 328 -5.22 19.68 19.72
N MET A 329 -5.56 18.72 18.85
CA MET A 329 -6.11 19.03 17.52
C MET A 329 -7.45 19.75 17.61
N LEU A 330 -8.29 19.41 18.60
CA LEU A 330 -9.57 20.08 18.80
C LEU A 330 -9.37 21.58 19.14
N LEU A 331 -8.38 21.90 19.96
CA LEU A 331 -8.06 23.30 20.31
C LEU A 331 -7.56 24.11 19.11
N MET A 332 -6.84 23.49 18.17
CA MET A 332 -6.26 24.16 16.99
C MET A 332 -7.16 24.09 15.75
N SER A 333 -8.35 23.50 15.87
CA SER A 333 -9.20 23.16 14.73
C SER A 333 -9.86 24.37 14.04
N GLU A 334 -9.88 25.54 14.68
CA GLU A 334 -10.47 26.76 14.11
C GLU A 334 -9.60 27.39 13.02
N ASP A 335 -8.29 27.20 13.10
CA ASP A 335 -7.28 27.82 12.23
C ASP A 335 -6.88 26.93 11.03
N LEU A 336 -7.58 25.81 10.82
CA LEU A 336 -7.22 24.85 9.79
C LEU A 336 -7.62 25.32 8.39
N THR A 337 -6.72 25.17 7.43
CA THR A 337 -7.05 25.28 6.01
C THR A 337 -7.85 24.06 5.54
N GLY A 338 -8.51 24.16 4.37
CA GLY A 338 -9.21 23.03 3.77
C GLY A 338 -8.33 21.78 3.58
N GLU A 339 -7.13 21.95 3.03
CA GLU A 339 -6.17 20.85 2.83
C GLU A 339 -5.72 20.21 4.15
N GLN A 340 -5.50 21.03 5.18
CA GLN A 340 -5.16 20.56 6.52
C GLN A 340 -6.31 19.76 7.14
N ALA A 341 -7.54 20.27 7.03
CA ALA A 341 -8.73 19.57 7.50
C ALA A 341 -8.92 18.21 6.79
N LEU A 342 -8.66 18.13 5.49
CA LEU A 342 -8.70 16.88 4.74
C LEU A 342 -7.63 15.89 5.22
N ALA A 343 -6.41 16.38 5.48
CA ALA A 343 -5.33 15.55 6.01
C ALA A 343 -5.66 15.00 7.41
N VAL A 344 -6.24 15.82 8.29
CA VAL A 344 -6.71 15.41 9.61
C VAL A 344 -7.82 14.37 9.50
N LEU A 345 -8.82 14.59 8.64
CA LEU A 345 -9.91 13.64 8.42
C LEU A 345 -9.39 12.28 7.94
N GLY A 346 -8.42 12.27 7.01
CA GLY A 346 -7.76 11.05 6.56
C GLY A 346 -7.04 10.31 7.69
N ALA A 347 -6.29 11.03 8.51
CA ALA A 347 -5.61 10.46 9.69
C ALA A 347 -6.60 9.92 10.73
N MET A 348 -7.74 10.59 10.96
CA MET A 348 -8.79 10.09 11.84
C MET A 348 -9.40 8.78 11.33
N GLY A 349 -9.56 8.65 10.00
CA GLY A 349 -9.96 7.41 9.35
C GLY A 349 -8.96 6.27 9.61
N ASP A 350 -7.67 6.54 9.40
CA ASP A 350 -6.60 5.58 9.69
C ASP A 350 -6.50 5.19 11.18
N MET A 351 -6.81 6.13 12.08
CA MET A 351 -6.86 5.92 13.53
C MET A 351 -8.09 5.11 13.99
N GLU A 352 -9.07 4.89 13.11
CA GLU A 352 -10.40 4.35 13.45
C GLU A 352 -11.09 5.15 14.57
N SER A 353 -10.85 6.47 14.63
CA SER A 353 -11.28 7.29 15.77
C SER A 353 -12.64 7.94 15.55
N ARG A 354 -13.63 7.50 16.32
CA ARG A 354 -15.02 8.01 16.32
C ARG A 354 -15.23 9.21 17.25
N ASN A 355 -14.27 10.14 17.35
CA ASN A 355 -14.46 11.35 18.15
C ASN A 355 -15.44 12.29 17.44
N SER A 356 -16.70 12.30 17.88
CA SER A 356 -17.77 13.08 17.25
C SER A 356 -17.46 14.57 17.18
N CYS A 357 -16.96 15.16 18.28
CA CYS A 357 -16.67 16.60 18.35
C CYS A 357 -15.61 17.03 17.33
N LEU A 358 -14.51 16.28 17.22
CA LEU A 358 -13.45 16.58 16.26
C LEU A 358 -13.92 16.34 14.81
N ILE A 359 -14.70 15.28 14.55
CA ILE A 359 -15.29 15.01 13.23
C ILE A 359 -16.19 16.17 12.82
N GLU A 360 -17.08 16.63 13.70
CA GLU A 360 -17.99 17.74 13.41
C GLU A 360 -17.22 19.02 13.07
N ARG A 361 -16.18 19.32 13.84
CA ARG A 361 -15.41 20.54 13.65
C ARG A 361 -14.59 20.52 12.36
N VAL A 362 -13.87 19.44 12.09
CA VAL A 362 -13.13 19.25 10.82
C VAL A 362 -14.08 19.29 9.63
N THR A 363 -15.25 18.63 9.74
CA THR A 363 -16.27 18.64 8.67
C THR A 363 -16.84 20.03 8.43
N SER A 364 -16.97 20.86 9.47
CA SER A 364 -17.40 22.26 9.32
C SER A 364 -16.40 23.10 8.52
N VAL A 365 -15.10 22.89 8.69
CA VAL A 365 -14.04 23.51 7.89
C VAL A 365 -14.09 23.01 6.45
N LEU A 366 -14.23 21.70 6.25
CA LEU A 366 -14.40 21.10 4.92
C LEU A 366 -15.63 21.64 4.18
N HIS A 367 -16.74 21.86 4.89
CA HIS A 367 -17.98 22.38 4.32
C HIS A 367 -17.82 23.80 3.75
N LYS A 368 -17.00 24.65 4.39
CA LYS A 368 -16.69 26.02 3.91
C LYS A 368 -15.93 26.02 2.58
N HIS A 369 -15.08 25.02 2.35
CA HIS A 369 -14.23 24.89 1.17
C HIS A 369 -14.68 23.76 0.23
N LEU A 370 -15.92 23.28 0.35
CA LEU A 370 -16.35 22.07 -0.34
C LEU A 370 -16.26 22.22 -1.87
N ASP A 371 -16.54 23.42 -2.36
CA ASP A 371 -16.62 23.74 -3.79
C ASP A 371 -15.23 23.82 -4.46
N SER A 372 -14.14 23.97 -3.68
CA SER A 372 -12.77 24.04 -4.21
C SER A 372 -12.08 22.68 -4.37
N TYR A 373 -12.67 21.59 -3.85
CA TYR A 373 -12.05 20.27 -3.91
C TYR A 373 -12.23 19.59 -5.26
N LYS A 374 -11.20 18.87 -5.67
CA LYS A 374 -11.21 18.03 -6.87
C LYS A 374 -12.00 16.72 -6.62
N PRO A 375 -12.51 16.05 -7.66
CA PRO A 375 -13.26 14.80 -7.53
C PRO A 375 -12.59 13.72 -6.68
N LEU A 376 -11.27 13.55 -6.79
CA LEU A 376 -10.52 12.58 -5.99
C LEU A 376 -10.52 12.93 -4.50
N GLU A 377 -10.48 14.20 -4.15
CA GLU A 377 -10.53 14.69 -2.77
C GLU A 377 -11.94 14.52 -2.20
N LEU A 378 -12.98 14.82 -2.99
CA LEU A 378 -14.37 14.56 -2.63
C LEU A 378 -14.64 13.08 -2.37
N LEU A 379 -14.06 12.18 -3.17
CA LEU A 379 -14.12 10.74 -2.90
C LEU A 379 -13.48 10.38 -1.57
N LYS A 380 -12.30 10.94 -1.24
CA LYS A 380 -11.62 10.70 0.05
C LYS A 380 -12.47 11.22 1.22
N ILE A 381 -13.04 12.41 1.11
CA ILE A 381 -13.96 12.98 2.11
C ILE A 381 -15.15 12.05 2.32
N THR A 382 -15.80 11.63 1.23
CA THR A 382 -16.97 10.73 1.30
C THR A 382 -16.61 9.42 1.97
N GLN A 383 -15.50 8.78 1.57
CA GLN A 383 -15.05 7.52 2.15
C GLN A 383 -14.77 7.63 3.65
N ALA A 384 -14.05 8.68 4.06
CA ALA A 384 -13.70 8.88 5.47
C ALA A 384 -14.95 9.17 6.31
N LEU A 385 -15.87 10.03 5.86
CA LEU A 385 -17.10 10.34 6.60
C LEU A 385 -18.05 9.15 6.71
N THR A 386 -18.19 8.36 5.64
CA THR A 386 -18.97 7.12 5.68
C THR A 386 -18.36 6.11 6.65
N PHE A 387 -17.03 5.96 6.64
CA PHE A 387 -16.32 5.06 7.56
C PHE A 387 -16.41 5.52 9.03
N LEU A 388 -16.36 6.82 9.28
CA LEU A 388 -16.45 7.42 10.61
C LEU A 388 -17.90 7.60 11.11
N HIS A 389 -18.90 7.13 10.34
CA HIS A 389 -20.33 7.20 10.65
C HIS A 389 -20.86 8.63 10.92
N PHE A 390 -20.40 9.62 10.15
CA PHE A 390 -20.96 10.97 10.21
C PHE A 390 -22.39 11.00 9.64
N GLN A 391 -23.33 11.72 10.29
CA GLN A 391 -24.76 11.63 9.97
C GLN A 391 -25.46 12.95 9.60
N ARG A 392 -24.76 14.08 9.42
CA ARG A 392 -25.44 15.34 9.06
C ARG A 392 -25.95 15.33 7.62
N LYS A 393 -27.28 15.32 7.47
CA LYS A 393 -27.96 15.24 6.16
C LYS A 393 -27.59 16.41 5.23
N GLU A 394 -27.56 17.64 5.74
CA GLU A 394 -27.27 18.86 4.95
C GLU A 394 -25.95 18.77 4.18
N PHE A 395 -24.89 18.29 4.85
CA PHE A 395 -23.58 18.12 4.23
C PHE A 395 -23.63 17.14 3.05
N PHE A 396 -24.29 15.99 3.23
CA PHE A 396 -24.41 14.98 2.18
C PHE A 396 -25.31 15.42 1.01
N VAL A 397 -26.25 16.34 1.24
CA VAL A 397 -27.05 16.95 0.17
C VAL A 397 -26.16 17.85 -0.68
N LYS A 398 -25.44 18.81 -0.07
CA LYS A 398 -24.52 19.70 -0.81
C LYS A 398 -23.44 18.90 -1.55
N LEU A 399 -22.85 17.90 -0.89
CA LEU A 399 -21.84 17.02 -1.49
C LEU A 399 -22.39 16.26 -2.71
N ARG A 400 -23.66 15.82 -2.65
CA ARG A 400 -24.31 15.14 -3.78
C ARG A 400 -24.49 16.07 -4.96
N GLU A 401 -25.00 17.28 -4.74
CA GLU A 401 -25.20 18.27 -5.79
C GLU A 401 -23.89 18.59 -6.52
N LEU A 402 -22.80 18.75 -5.75
CA LEU A 402 -21.45 18.97 -6.27
C LEU A 402 -20.93 17.76 -7.07
N LEU A 403 -21.08 16.53 -6.55
CA LEU A 403 -20.64 15.32 -7.25
C LEU A 403 -21.42 15.11 -8.56
N LEU A 404 -22.73 15.38 -8.56
CA LEU A 404 -23.57 15.29 -9.76
C LEU A 404 -23.23 16.39 -10.78
N SER A 405 -22.91 17.61 -10.33
CA SER A 405 -22.50 18.69 -11.24
C SER A 405 -21.17 18.37 -11.93
N TYR A 406 -20.18 17.85 -11.21
CA TYR A 406 -18.93 17.37 -11.79
C TYR A 406 -19.15 16.20 -12.74
N LEU A 407 -20.01 15.24 -12.38
CA LEU A 407 -20.30 14.10 -13.24
C LEU A 407 -20.93 14.51 -14.58
N LYS A 408 -21.79 15.53 -14.58
CA LYS A 408 -22.40 16.06 -15.80
C LYS A 408 -21.36 16.67 -16.75
N ASN A 409 -20.28 17.22 -16.22
CA ASN A 409 -19.25 17.93 -16.99
C ASN A 409 -18.00 17.10 -17.31
N SER A 410 -17.76 15.99 -16.60
CA SER A 410 -16.56 15.16 -16.84
C SER A 410 -16.73 14.22 -18.04
N PHE A 411 -15.69 14.10 -18.85
CA PHE A 411 -15.59 13.15 -19.96
C PHE A 411 -14.41 12.17 -19.78
N ILE A 412 -13.70 12.26 -18.64
CA ILE A 412 -12.51 11.45 -18.37
C ILE A 412 -12.95 10.17 -17.64
N PRO A 413 -12.69 8.96 -18.18
CA PRO A 413 -13.16 7.70 -17.59
C PRO A 413 -12.81 7.49 -16.12
N THR A 414 -11.59 7.84 -15.72
CA THR A 414 -11.10 7.72 -14.33
C THR A 414 -11.80 8.69 -13.38
N GLU A 415 -12.06 9.93 -13.83
CA GLU A 415 -12.78 10.93 -13.05
C GLU A 415 -14.25 10.55 -12.88
N VAL A 416 -14.91 10.09 -13.95
CA VAL A 416 -16.28 9.57 -13.91
C VAL A 416 -16.39 8.37 -12.96
N SER A 417 -15.43 7.45 -13.00
CA SER A 417 -15.33 6.31 -12.06
C SER A 417 -15.21 6.76 -10.60
N VAL A 418 -14.35 7.76 -10.33
CA VAL A 418 -14.17 8.34 -8.99
C VAL A 418 -15.47 8.98 -8.49
N LEU A 419 -16.15 9.77 -9.33
CA LEU A 419 -17.39 10.45 -9.00
C LEU A 419 -18.53 9.47 -8.74
N VAL A 420 -18.72 8.48 -9.61
CA VAL A 420 -19.73 7.42 -9.45
C VAL A 420 -19.49 6.62 -8.18
N ARG A 421 -18.22 6.30 -7.89
CA ARG A 421 -17.87 5.63 -6.63
C ARG A 421 -18.20 6.49 -5.42
N ALA A 422 -17.94 7.79 -5.45
CA ALA A 422 -18.29 8.70 -4.37
C ALA A 422 -19.81 8.76 -4.15
N ILE A 423 -20.59 8.92 -5.22
CA ILE A 423 -22.07 8.93 -5.16
C ILE A 423 -22.61 7.63 -4.56
N SER A 424 -22.03 6.47 -4.93
CA SER A 424 -22.44 5.16 -4.40
C SER A 424 -22.17 4.94 -2.90
N LEU A 425 -21.37 5.81 -2.28
CA LEU A 425 -21.04 5.74 -0.85
C LEU A 425 -21.92 6.66 0.01
N LEU A 426 -22.76 7.50 -0.61
CA LEU A 426 -23.65 8.41 0.09
C LEU A 426 -24.82 7.65 0.75
N PRO A 427 -25.41 8.17 1.85
CA PRO A 427 -26.51 7.51 2.56
C PRO A 427 -27.79 7.27 1.73
N SER A 428 -28.00 8.02 0.65
CA SER A 428 -29.06 7.76 -0.35
C SER A 428 -28.48 7.90 -1.75
N PRO A 429 -27.84 6.85 -2.29
CA PRO A 429 -27.20 6.93 -3.59
C PRO A 429 -28.28 7.04 -4.67
N HIS A 430 -28.29 8.13 -5.43
CA HIS A 430 -29.21 8.30 -6.55
C HIS A 430 -28.46 8.91 -7.74
N LEU A 431 -28.69 8.33 -8.92
CA LEU A 431 -28.15 8.80 -10.18
C LEU A 431 -29.30 9.07 -11.15
N ASP A 432 -29.30 10.27 -11.74
CA ASP A 432 -30.25 10.64 -12.77
C ASP A 432 -29.93 9.95 -14.11
N GLU A 433 -30.85 10.00 -15.07
CA GLU A 433 -30.64 9.42 -16.41
C GLU A 433 -29.42 10.00 -17.12
N VAL A 434 -29.10 11.26 -16.84
CA VAL A 434 -27.93 11.95 -17.36
C VAL A 434 -26.65 11.31 -16.83
N GLY A 435 -26.58 10.99 -15.55
CA GLY A 435 -25.45 10.27 -14.96
C GLY A 435 -25.29 8.84 -15.51
N ILE A 436 -26.39 8.11 -15.74
CA ILE A 436 -26.32 6.78 -16.35
C ILE A 436 -25.79 6.88 -17.79
N SER A 437 -26.33 7.81 -18.58
CA SER A 437 -25.89 8.07 -19.96
C SER A 437 -24.41 8.47 -20.02
N ARG A 438 -23.93 9.19 -18.99
CA ARG A 438 -22.53 9.56 -18.87
C ARG A 438 -21.62 8.36 -18.65
N ILE A 439 -22.02 7.42 -17.79
CA ILE A 439 -21.29 6.16 -17.59
C ILE A 439 -21.22 5.42 -18.92
N GLU A 440 -22.35 5.27 -19.61
CA GLU A 440 -22.41 4.58 -20.91
C GLU A 440 -21.49 5.20 -21.96
N ALA A 441 -21.38 6.53 -22.00
CA ALA A 441 -20.52 7.24 -22.94
C ALA A 441 -19.02 6.97 -22.74
N VAL A 442 -18.57 6.70 -21.51
CA VAL A 442 -17.15 6.46 -21.21
C VAL A 442 -16.75 4.99 -21.25
N LEU A 443 -17.70 4.04 -21.21
CA LEU A 443 -17.43 2.59 -21.14
C LEU A 443 -16.37 2.08 -22.13
N PRO A 444 -16.38 2.47 -23.44
CA PRO A 444 -15.40 1.97 -24.39
C PRO A 444 -13.97 2.35 -24.03
N GLN A 445 -13.76 3.44 -23.27
CA GLN A 445 -12.45 3.99 -22.92
C GLN A 445 -11.96 3.55 -21.53
N CYS A 446 -12.77 2.85 -20.74
CA CYS A 446 -12.48 2.49 -19.35
C CYS A 446 -11.55 1.28 -19.23
N ASP A 447 -10.44 1.40 -18.49
CA ASP A 447 -9.66 0.23 -18.02
C ASP A 447 -10.48 -0.73 -17.12
N LEU A 448 -9.96 -1.93 -16.86
CA LEU A 448 -10.63 -2.91 -15.99
C LEU A 448 -10.92 -2.37 -14.58
N ASN A 449 -10.09 -1.46 -14.09
CA ASN A 449 -10.26 -0.87 -12.76
C ASN A 449 -11.50 0.02 -12.69
N ASN A 450 -11.70 0.85 -13.70
CA ASN A 450 -12.89 1.68 -13.84
C ASN A 450 -14.14 0.83 -14.06
N LEU A 451 -14.08 -0.19 -14.91
CA LEU A 451 -15.21 -1.10 -15.15
C LEU A 451 -15.64 -1.83 -13.87
N SER A 452 -14.69 -2.37 -13.10
CA SER A 452 -14.96 -3.02 -11.81
C SER A 452 -15.51 -2.03 -10.76
N SER A 453 -14.98 -0.80 -10.73
CA SER A 453 -15.48 0.27 -9.88
C SER A 453 -16.95 0.61 -10.20
N PHE A 454 -17.29 0.77 -11.49
CA PHE A 454 -18.68 0.99 -11.92
C PHE A 454 -19.58 -0.18 -11.54
N ALA A 455 -19.17 -1.42 -11.82
CA ALA A 455 -19.97 -2.60 -11.51
C ALA A 455 -20.26 -2.69 -10.00
N THR A 456 -19.24 -2.46 -9.16
CA THR A 456 -19.39 -2.43 -7.70
C THR A 456 -20.37 -1.32 -7.26
N SER A 457 -20.26 -0.13 -7.84
CA SER A 457 -21.16 0.99 -7.52
C SER A 457 -22.60 0.71 -7.94
N VAL A 458 -22.83 0.17 -9.14
CA VAL A 458 -24.17 -0.20 -9.62
C VAL A 458 -24.78 -1.32 -8.79
N LEU A 459 -24.00 -2.33 -8.40
CA LEU A 459 -24.47 -3.39 -7.50
C LEU A 459 -24.89 -2.87 -6.12
N ARG A 460 -24.19 -1.85 -5.60
CA ARG A 460 -24.61 -1.18 -4.35
C ARG A 460 -25.93 -0.44 -4.52
N TRP A 461 -26.15 0.20 -5.66
CA TRP A 461 -27.41 0.88 -5.96
C TRP A 461 -28.58 -0.08 -6.01
N ILE A 462 -28.44 -1.19 -6.75
CA ILE A 462 -29.48 -2.22 -6.84
C ILE A 462 -29.88 -2.72 -5.44
N ARG A 463 -28.90 -2.97 -4.56
CA ARG A 463 -29.17 -3.39 -3.17
C ARG A 463 -29.93 -2.34 -2.35
N HIS A 464 -29.69 -1.05 -2.59
CA HIS A 464 -30.42 0.03 -1.94
C HIS A 464 -31.83 0.22 -2.53
N ASP A 465 -31.99 0.12 -3.85
CA ASP A 465 -33.26 0.34 -4.55
C ASP A 465 -34.26 -0.81 -4.38
N HIS A 466 -33.80 -2.04 -4.12
CA HIS A 466 -34.65 -3.17 -3.72
C HIS A 466 -35.48 -2.91 -2.44
N MET A 467 -35.13 -1.87 -1.67
CA MET A 467 -35.93 -1.44 -0.52
C MET A 467 -37.08 -0.49 -0.92
N TYR A 468 -37.12 0.08 -2.14
CA TYR A 468 -38.02 1.19 -2.46
C TYR A 468 -38.73 1.18 -3.84
N LEU A 469 -38.28 0.54 -4.94
CA LEU A 469 -39.04 0.54 -6.23
C LEU A 469 -38.58 -0.51 -7.30
N ASP A 470 -39.53 -1.13 -8.03
CA ASP A 470 -39.28 -2.20 -9.02
C ASP A 470 -38.87 -1.76 -10.44
N ASN A 471 -39.06 -0.50 -10.85
CA ASN A 471 -38.85 -0.08 -12.26
C ASN A 471 -37.42 0.45 -12.56
N ILE A 472 -36.66 0.85 -11.53
CA ILE A 472 -35.30 1.41 -11.65
C ILE A 472 -34.24 0.30 -11.87
N THR A 473 -34.51 -0.90 -11.33
CA THR A 473 -33.62 -2.07 -11.37
C THR A 473 -33.37 -2.58 -12.79
N ALA A 474 -34.35 -2.46 -13.71
CA ALA A 474 -34.19 -2.93 -15.10
C ALA A 474 -33.13 -2.16 -15.90
N LYS A 475 -33.02 -0.83 -15.71
CA LYS A 475 -32.01 0.00 -16.39
C LYS A 475 -30.62 -0.26 -15.82
N GLN A 476 -30.50 -0.39 -14.49
CA GLN A 476 -29.24 -0.72 -13.82
C GLN A 476 -28.73 -2.10 -14.23
N LEU A 477 -29.62 -3.08 -14.42
CA LEU A 477 -29.26 -4.41 -14.92
C LEU A 477 -28.74 -4.37 -16.36
N LYS A 478 -29.35 -3.58 -17.25
CA LYS A 478 -28.84 -3.37 -18.61
C LYS A 478 -27.45 -2.72 -18.62
N LEU A 479 -27.20 -1.76 -17.71
CA LEU A 479 -25.87 -1.16 -17.56
C LEU A 479 -24.84 -2.19 -17.10
N LEU A 480 -25.19 -3.07 -16.16
CA LEU A 480 -24.31 -4.18 -15.74
C LEU A 480 -23.98 -5.13 -16.89
N GLN A 481 -24.95 -5.46 -17.75
CA GLN A 481 -24.70 -6.27 -18.94
C GLN A 481 -23.72 -5.60 -19.91
N LYS A 482 -23.86 -4.29 -20.14
CA LYS A 482 -22.90 -3.52 -20.96
C LYS A 482 -21.51 -3.50 -20.33
N LEU A 483 -21.42 -3.29 -19.01
CA LEU A 483 -20.16 -3.32 -18.27
C LEU A 483 -19.46 -4.68 -18.40
N ASP A 484 -20.22 -5.78 -18.28
CA ASP A 484 -19.70 -7.14 -18.46
C ASP A 484 -19.16 -7.36 -19.88
N HIS A 485 -19.92 -6.92 -20.89
CA HIS A 485 -19.52 -7.01 -22.29
C HIS A 485 -18.17 -6.31 -22.57
N TYR A 486 -18.03 -5.05 -22.14
CA TYR A 486 -16.78 -4.30 -22.32
C TYR A 486 -15.62 -4.87 -21.48
N GLY A 487 -15.93 -5.41 -20.29
CA GLY A 487 -14.95 -6.09 -19.45
C GLY A 487 -14.38 -7.31 -20.14
N ARG A 488 -15.24 -8.21 -20.64
CA ARG A 488 -14.82 -9.40 -21.39
C ARG A 488 -14.06 -9.05 -22.66
N GLN A 489 -14.55 -8.08 -23.42
CA GLN A 489 -13.87 -7.62 -24.62
C GLN A 489 -12.42 -7.22 -24.30
N ARG A 490 -12.18 -6.42 -23.25
CA ARG A 490 -10.83 -6.02 -22.86
C ARG A 490 -9.93 -7.18 -22.48
N LEU A 491 -10.45 -8.15 -21.72
CA LEU A 491 -9.70 -9.33 -21.33
C LEU A 491 -9.27 -10.17 -22.53
N GLN A 492 -10.18 -10.34 -23.49
CA GLN A 492 -9.92 -11.08 -24.72
C GLN A 492 -8.90 -10.40 -25.64
N HIS A 493 -8.75 -9.06 -25.55
CA HIS A 493 -7.78 -8.30 -26.35
C HIS A 493 -6.44 -8.09 -25.62
N SER A 494 -6.24 -8.66 -24.43
CA SER A 494 -4.98 -8.56 -23.71
C SER A 494 -3.91 -9.43 -24.37
N ASN A 495 -2.87 -8.81 -24.92
CA ASN A 495 -1.81 -9.50 -25.68
C ASN A 495 -0.66 -10.03 -24.81
N GLY A 496 -0.73 -9.91 -23.48
CA GLY A 496 0.33 -10.43 -22.60
C GLY A 496 0.06 -10.23 -21.11
N LEU A 497 0.68 -11.08 -20.29
CA LEU A 497 0.52 -11.09 -18.84
C LEU A 497 0.94 -9.78 -18.16
N ASP A 498 2.00 -9.12 -18.65
CA ASP A 498 2.47 -7.85 -18.08
C ASP A 498 1.48 -6.69 -18.26
N LEU A 499 0.79 -6.65 -19.41
CA LEU A 499 -0.24 -5.66 -19.71
C LEU A 499 -1.49 -5.92 -18.86
N LEU A 500 -1.93 -7.18 -18.81
CA LEU A 500 -3.03 -7.61 -17.93
C LEU A 500 -2.76 -7.21 -16.48
N TRP A 501 -1.54 -7.49 -15.99
CA TRP A 501 -1.19 -7.18 -14.62
C TRP A 501 -1.11 -5.68 -14.33
N LYS A 502 -0.70 -4.86 -15.32
CA LYS A 502 -0.71 -3.39 -15.18
C LYS A 502 -2.12 -2.87 -14.90
N GLU A 503 -3.15 -3.48 -15.45
CA GLU A 503 -4.55 -3.13 -15.20
C GLU A 503 -5.08 -3.71 -13.86
N LEU A 504 -4.60 -4.89 -13.46
CA LEU A 504 -5.04 -5.56 -12.23
C LEU A 504 -4.42 -5.03 -10.93
N LYS A 505 -3.25 -4.39 -11.00
CA LYS A 505 -2.46 -3.98 -9.83
C LYS A 505 -3.20 -3.07 -8.82
N SER A 506 -4.29 -2.40 -9.23
CA SER A 506 -5.11 -1.55 -8.34
C SER A 506 -6.37 -2.22 -7.80
N LEU A 507 -6.70 -3.45 -8.23
CA LEU A 507 -7.96 -4.11 -7.95
C LEU A 507 -7.85 -5.16 -6.85
N LYS A 508 -8.88 -5.25 -6.01
CA LYS A 508 -9.06 -6.37 -5.09
C LYS A 508 -9.95 -7.41 -5.76
N GLY A 509 -9.54 -8.68 -5.79
CA GLY A 509 -10.25 -9.76 -6.48
C GLY A 509 -11.73 -9.91 -6.08
N ASN A 510 -12.08 -9.58 -4.84
CA ASN A 510 -13.45 -9.61 -4.33
C ASN A 510 -14.39 -8.54 -4.90
N THR A 511 -13.86 -7.58 -5.68
CA THR A 511 -14.66 -6.52 -6.30
C THR A 511 -15.22 -6.91 -7.67
N PHE A 512 -14.75 -8.01 -8.26
CA PHE A 512 -15.19 -8.44 -9.58
C PHE A 512 -16.60 -9.06 -9.54
N PRO A 513 -17.49 -8.66 -10.47
CA PRO A 513 -18.63 -9.48 -10.87
C PRO A 513 -18.17 -10.90 -11.21
N GLU A 514 -19.03 -11.88 -10.94
CA GLU A 514 -18.70 -13.30 -11.11
C GLU A 514 -18.34 -13.64 -12.56
N SER A 515 -19.12 -13.14 -13.51
CA SER A 515 -18.92 -13.24 -14.95
C SER A 515 -17.55 -12.75 -15.43
N LEU A 516 -17.12 -11.57 -14.95
CA LEU A 516 -15.83 -10.98 -15.31
C LEU A 516 -14.66 -11.70 -14.62
N LEU A 517 -14.89 -12.23 -13.41
CA LEU A 517 -13.90 -13.02 -12.69
C LEU A 517 -13.63 -14.36 -13.38
N GLU A 518 -14.65 -15.02 -13.92
CA GLU A 518 -14.49 -16.24 -14.72
C GLU A 518 -13.63 -15.99 -15.96
N GLU A 519 -13.95 -14.94 -16.73
CA GLU A 519 -13.16 -14.56 -17.91
C GLU A 519 -11.71 -14.21 -17.53
N MET A 520 -11.52 -13.55 -16.39
CA MET A 520 -10.19 -13.23 -15.86
C MET A 520 -9.40 -14.51 -15.56
N MET A 521 -10.02 -15.47 -14.88
CA MET A 521 -9.37 -16.75 -14.55
C MET A 521 -9.03 -17.52 -15.83
N ALA A 522 -9.91 -17.53 -16.83
CA ALA A 522 -9.64 -18.13 -18.14
C ALA A 522 -8.47 -17.43 -18.87
N THR A 523 -8.42 -16.10 -18.82
CA THR A 523 -7.33 -15.31 -19.43
C THR A 523 -5.99 -15.60 -18.73
N LEU A 524 -5.97 -15.69 -17.40
CA LEU A 524 -4.77 -16.06 -16.64
C LEU A 524 -4.33 -17.50 -16.94
N GLN A 525 -5.28 -18.42 -17.14
CA GLN A 525 -4.97 -19.79 -17.56
C GLN A 525 -4.38 -19.83 -18.98
N HIS A 526 -4.77 -18.93 -19.87
CA HIS A 526 -4.17 -18.82 -21.21
C HIS A 526 -2.69 -18.39 -21.14
N PHE A 527 -2.32 -17.53 -20.19
CA PHE A 527 -0.94 -17.07 -19.95
C PHE A 527 -0.18 -17.90 -18.92
N MET A 528 -0.56 -19.15 -18.69
CA MET A 528 0.00 -19.98 -17.62
C MET A 528 1.51 -20.25 -17.80
N ASP A 529 1.97 -20.37 -19.04
CA ASP A 529 3.38 -20.59 -19.36
C ASP A 529 4.26 -19.38 -19.00
N ASP A 530 3.70 -18.18 -19.04
CA ASP A 530 4.38 -16.93 -18.68
C ASP A 530 4.49 -16.72 -17.16
N ILE A 531 3.81 -17.55 -16.35
CA ILE A 531 3.89 -17.48 -14.88
C ILE A 531 5.26 -17.99 -14.44
N ASN A 532 6.00 -17.14 -13.70
CA ASN A 532 7.36 -17.38 -13.23
C ASN A 532 7.62 -16.66 -11.89
N TYR A 533 8.84 -16.79 -11.34
CA TYR A 533 9.21 -16.19 -10.04
C TYR A 533 8.93 -14.67 -9.91
N MET A 534 8.85 -13.93 -11.02
CA MET A 534 8.61 -12.48 -11.02
C MET A 534 7.15 -12.11 -10.74
N ASN A 535 6.19 -12.94 -11.15
CA ASN A 535 4.76 -12.63 -11.09
C ASN A 535 3.97 -13.59 -10.19
N VAL A 536 4.55 -14.71 -9.76
CA VAL A 536 3.86 -15.74 -8.97
C VAL A 536 3.27 -15.21 -7.66
N VAL A 537 4.00 -14.34 -6.94
CA VAL A 537 3.57 -13.74 -5.66
C VAL A 537 2.34 -12.85 -5.86
N GLU A 538 2.39 -12.07 -6.92
CA GLU A 538 1.34 -11.14 -7.34
C GLU A 538 0.06 -11.91 -7.70
N ILE A 539 0.18 -12.96 -8.53
CA ILE A 539 -0.93 -13.82 -8.94
C ILE A 539 -1.51 -14.59 -7.74
N ALA A 540 -0.67 -15.17 -6.88
CA ALA A 540 -1.11 -15.87 -5.66
C ALA A 540 -1.91 -14.94 -4.72
N SER A 541 -1.44 -13.70 -4.55
CA SER A 541 -2.12 -12.67 -3.76
C SER A 541 -3.47 -12.27 -4.38
N PHE A 542 -3.55 -12.18 -5.71
CA PHE A 542 -4.79 -11.92 -6.42
C PHE A 542 -5.79 -13.05 -6.20
N ILE A 543 -5.43 -14.31 -6.48
CA ILE A 543 -6.29 -15.49 -6.31
C ILE A 543 -6.82 -15.55 -4.87
N SER A 544 -5.95 -15.35 -3.87
CA SER A 544 -6.33 -15.30 -2.45
C SER A 544 -7.43 -14.27 -2.13
N SER A 545 -7.56 -13.21 -2.94
CA SER A 545 -8.54 -12.16 -2.74
C SER A 545 -9.86 -12.37 -3.49
N THR A 546 -9.95 -13.36 -4.36
CA THR A 546 -11.11 -13.59 -5.25
C THR A 546 -12.15 -14.55 -4.69
N ASP A 547 -11.76 -15.42 -3.76
CA ASP A 547 -12.56 -16.58 -3.31
C ASP A 547 -12.94 -17.54 -4.45
N TYR A 548 -12.18 -17.54 -5.55
CA TYR A 548 -12.39 -18.40 -6.72
C TYR A 548 -11.35 -19.52 -6.75
N LEU A 549 -11.79 -20.77 -6.82
CA LEU A 549 -10.90 -21.93 -6.86
C LEU A 549 -10.59 -22.32 -8.31
N SER A 550 -9.34 -22.09 -8.73
CA SER A 550 -8.79 -22.53 -10.01
C SER A 550 -7.60 -23.47 -9.79
N THR A 551 -7.85 -24.78 -9.82
CA THR A 551 -6.85 -25.82 -9.54
C THR A 551 -5.62 -25.71 -10.44
N LEU A 552 -5.80 -25.53 -11.75
CA LEU A 552 -4.70 -25.40 -12.73
C LEU A 552 -3.72 -24.25 -12.41
N LEU A 553 -4.25 -23.10 -11.99
CA LEU A 553 -3.42 -21.95 -11.62
C LEU A 553 -2.68 -22.19 -10.30
N LEU A 554 -3.34 -22.84 -9.33
CA LEU A 554 -2.72 -23.21 -8.06
C LEU A 554 -1.61 -24.25 -8.26
N ASP A 555 -1.84 -25.24 -9.12
CA ASP A 555 -0.82 -26.24 -9.49
C ASP A 555 0.39 -25.58 -10.15
N ARG A 556 0.16 -24.63 -11.08
CA ARG A 556 1.24 -23.85 -11.70
C ARG A 556 2.01 -23.02 -10.67
N ILE A 557 1.32 -22.36 -9.73
CA ILE A 557 1.96 -21.58 -8.65
C ILE A 557 2.85 -22.49 -7.80
N ALA A 558 2.36 -23.66 -7.40
CA ALA A 558 3.14 -24.63 -6.64
C ALA A 558 4.37 -25.10 -7.44
N SER A 559 4.20 -25.40 -8.73
CA SER A 559 5.27 -25.82 -9.65
C SER A 559 6.37 -24.77 -9.77
N VAL A 560 6.02 -23.51 -10.01
CA VAL A 560 6.98 -22.40 -10.10
C VAL A 560 7.71 -22.18 -8.77
N ALA A 561 6.99 -22.26 -7.65
CA ALA A 561 7.58 -22.10 -6.34
C ALA A 561 8.63 -23.18 -6.04
N VAL A 562 8.37 -24.44 -6.38
CA VAL A 562 9.34 -25.54 -6.24
C VAL A 562 10.53 -25.35 -7.18
N GLN A 563 10.28 -25.10 -8.46
CA GLN A 563 11.33 -25.05 -9.49
C GLN A 563 12.27 -23.83 -9.36
N GLN A 564 11.80 -22.73 -8.80
CA GLN A 564 12.51 -21.44 -8.81
C GLN A 564 12.63 -20.83 -7.41
N ILE A 565 12.54 -21.65 -6.35
CA ILE A 565 12.55 -21.19 -4.95
C ILE A 565 13.75 -20.30 -4.63
N GLU A 566 14.93 -20.61 -5.17
CA GLU A 566 16.17 -19.87 -4.95
C GLU A 566 16.10 -18.42 -5.45
N LYS A 567 15.24 -18.14 -6.44
CA LYS A 567 15.01 -16.80 -7.00
C LYS A 567 13.88 -16.06 -6.28
N ILE A 568 13.12 -16.75 -5.42
CA ILE A 568 11.99 -16.20 -4.69
C ILE A 568 12.47 -15.74 -3.31
N HIS A 569 12.19 -14.47 -3.00
CA HIS A 569 12.56 -13.92 -1.70
C HIS A 569 11.76 -14.61 -0.58
N PRO A 570 12.40 -15.11 0.50
CA PRO A 570 11.73 -15.85 1.57
C PRO A 570 10.51 -15.13 2.15
N PHE A 571 10.56 -13.81 2.29
CA PHE A 571 9.48 -13.04 2.90
C PHE A 571 8.20 -12.97 2.05
N THR A 572 8.25 -13.40 0.79
CA THR A 572 7.09 -13.49 -0.10
C THR A 572 6.39 -14.86 -0.05
N ILE A 573 7.03 -15.88 0.53
CA ILE A 573 6.50 -17.24 0.64
C ILE A 573 5.13 -17.30 1.36
N PRO A 574 4.87 -16.53 2.44
CA PRO A 574 3.54 -16.51 3.05
C PRO A 574 2.43 -16.10 2.08
N ALA A 575 2.71 -15.23 1.11
CA ALA A 575 1.74 -14.83 0.09
C ALA A 575 1.49 -15.94 -0.95
N ILE A 576 2.51 -16.77 -1.24
CA ILE A 576 2.42 -17.92 -2.14
C ILE A 576 1.62 -19.08 -1.50
N ILE A 577 1.77 -19.32 -0.19
CA ILE A 577 1.04 -20.37 0.55
C ILE A 577 -0.42 -19.99 0.78
N ARG A 578 -0.70 -18.70 1.00
CA ARG A 578 -2.01 -18.18 1.35
C ARG A 578 -3.19 -18.65 0.48
N PRO A 579 -3.13 -18.70 -0.86
CA PRO A 579 -4.29 -19.12 -1.66
C PRO A 579 -4.68 -20.58 -1.40
N PHE A 580 -3.71 -21.48 -1.18
CA PHE A 580 -3.97 -22.88 -0.84
C PHE A 580 -4.71 -23.00 0.49
N SER A 581 -4.24 -22.27 1.50
CA SER A 581 -4.89 -22.17 2.81
C SER A 581 -6.31 -21.62 2.72
N MET A 582 -6.51 -20.51 2.00
CA MET A 582 -7.82 -19.85 1.91
C MET A 582 -8.83 -20.70 1.14
N LEU A 583 -8.42 -21.33 0.05
CA LEU A 583 -9.28 -22.09 -0.86
C LEU A 583 -9.36 -23.58 -0.53
N ASN A 584 -8.66 -24.05 0.52
CA ASN A 584 -8.62 -25.45 0.92
C ASN A 584 -8.25 -26.38 -0.23
N TYR A 585 -7.11 -26.13 -0.87
CA TYR A 585 -6.68 -26.90 -2.02
C TYR A 585 -5.26 -27.44 -1.81
N ASP A 586 -5.10 -28.74 -2.01
CA ASP A 586 -3.82 -29.44 -1.98
C ASP A 586 -3.35 -29.70 -3.41
N PRO A 587 -2.22 -29.12 -3.84
CA PRO A 587 -1.68 -29.40 -5.17
C PRO A 587 -1.10 -30.83 -5.23
N PRO A 588 -0.98 -31.45 -6.43
CA PRO A 588 -0.44 -32.80 -6.58
C PRO A 588 0.95 -33.01 -5.93
N GLN A 589 1.75 -31.95 -5.86
CA GLN A 589 3.10 -31.91 -5.29
C GLN A 589 3.12 -31.26 -3.89
N ARG A 590 2.03 -31.39 -3.11
CA ARG A 590 1.84 -30.74 -1.79
C ARG A 590 3.04 -30.84 -0.87
N ASP A 591 3.54 -32.05 -0.63
CA ASP A 591 4.58 -32.27 0.39
C ASP A 591 5.93 -31.66 -0.03
N GLU A 592 6.29 -31.79 -1.31
CA GLU A 592 7.48 -31.13 -1.88
C GLU A 592 7.34 -29.61 -1.82
N PHE A 593 6.20 -29.08 -2.27
CA PHE A 593 5.92 -27.65 -2.27
C PHE A 593 6.00 -27.02 -0.86
N LEU A 594 5.25 -27.57 0.10
CA LEU A 594 5.25 -27.06 1.48
C LEU A 594 6.61 -27.28 2.15
N GLY A 595 7.25 -28.42 1.91
CA GLY A 595 8.60 -28.73 2.42
C GLY A 595 9.64 -27.71 1.95
N THR A 596 9.72 -27.48 0.63
CA THR A 596 10.64 -26.50 0.03
C THR A 596 10.38 -25.08 0.52
N CYS A 597 9.12 -24.66 0.59
CA CYS A 597 8.76 -23.33 1.09
C CYS A 597 9.16 -23.11 2.56
N VAL A 598 8.88 -24.09 3.43
CA VAL A 598 9.21 -23.98 4.86
C VAL A 598 10.71 -24.09 5.10
N GLN A 599 11.41 -24.98 4.39
CA GLN A 599 12.86 -25.10 4.48
C GLN A 599 13.56 -23.78 4.11
N HIS A 600 13.11 -23.11 3.05
CA HIS A 600 13.63 -21.80 2.63
C HIS A 600 13.38 -20.70 3.67
N LEU A 601 12.30 -20.82 4.44
CA LEU A 601 11.93 -19.87 5.50
C LEU A 601 12.66 -20.09 6.83
N ASN A 602 13.19 -21.29 7.10
CA ASN A 602 13.73 -21.64 8.42
C ASN A 602 14.85 -20.71 8.90
N SER A 603 15.76 -20.29 8.01
CA SER A 603 16.85 -19.36 8.33
C SER A 603 16.36 -17.95 8.68
N TYR A 604 15.10 -17.65 8.42
CA TYR A 604 14.52 -16.31 8.46
C TYR A 604 13.44 -16.13 9.55
N LEU A 605 13.11 -17.20 10.29
CA LEU A 605 12.07 -17.16 11.33
C LEU A 605 12.36 -16.13 12.44
N GLY A 606 13.63 -15.88 12.76
CA GLY A 606 14.00 -14.87 13.76
C GLY A 606 13.86 -13.42 13.27
N ILE A 607 13.90 -13.21 11.95
CA ILE A 607 13.92 -11.88 11.31
C ILE A 607 12.51 -11.43 10.98
N LEU A 608 11.66 -12.34 10.50
CA LEU A 608 10.28 -12.06 10.13
C LEU A 608 9.47 -11.41 11.26
N ASP A 609 8.58 -10.49 10.88
CA ASP A 609 7.68 -9.87 11.83
C ASP A 609 6.75 -10.91 12.48
N PRO A 610 6.56 -10.86 13.82
CA PRO A 610 5.68 -11.78 14.54
C PRO A 610 4.30 -11.99 13.92
N PHE A 611 3.61 -10.92 13.49
CA PHE A 611 2.29 -11.08 12.88
C PHE A 611 2.34 -11.88 11.57
N ILE A 612 3.43 -11.81 10.79
CA ILE A 612 3.59 -12.59 9.54
C ILE A 612 3.70 -14.07 9.90
N LEU A 613 4.49 -14.40 10.93
CA LEU A 613 4.65 -15.78 11.40
C LEU A 613 3.34 -16.35 11.95
N VAL A 614 2.55 -15.57 12.69
CA VAL A 614 1.21 -16.00 13.13
C VAL A 614 0.30 -16.30 11.94
N PHE A 615 0.29 -15.45 10.91
CA PHE A 615 -0.52 -15.68 9.70
C PHE A 615 -0.03 -16.89 8.91
N LEU A 616 1.28 -17.09 8.81
CA LEU A 616 1.89 -18.25 8.16
C LEU A 616 1.54 -19.54 8.91
N GLY A 617 1.72 -19.56 10.24
CA GLY A 617 1.39 -20.70 11.08
C GLY A 617 -0.09 -21.06 10.98
N PHE A 618 -0.98 -20.06 11.03
CA PHE A 618 -2.41 -20.27 10.78
C PHE A 618 -2.68 -20.83 9.38
N SER A 619 -2.01 -20.31 8.34
CA SER A 619 -2.21 -20.79 6.97
C SER A 619 -1.76 -22.25 6.80
N LEU A 620 -0.66 -22.63 7.43
CA LEU A 620 -0.16 -24.01 7.41
C LEU A 620 -1.05 -24.94 8.24
N ALA A 621 -1.56 -24.49 9.39
CA ALA A 621 -2.52 -25.26 10.18
C ALA A 621 -3.83 -25.55 9.42
N THR A 622 -4.33 -24.59 8.64
CA THR A 622 -5.51 -24.86 7.78
C THR A 622 -5.24 -25.95 6.74
N LEU A 623 -3.98 -26.07 6.30
CA LEU A 623 -3.48 -27.07 5.35
C LEU A 623 -3.01 -28.36 6.03
N GLU A 624 -3.23 -28.55 7.34
CA GLU A 624 -2.82 -29.75 8.07
C GLU A 624 -1.29 -29.98 8.03
N TYR A 625 -0.53 -28.89 8.05
CA TYR A 625 0.93 -28.92 8.04
C TYR A 625 1.48 -28.12 9.23
N PHE A 626 2.28 -28.77 10.08
CA PHE A 626 2.71 -28.22 11.38
C PHE A 626 4.24 -28.31 11.55
N PRO A 627 5.03 -27.40 10.95
CA PRO A 627 6.48 -27.41 11.12
C PRO A 627 6.88 -27.11 12.56
N GLU A 628 7.62 -28.04 13.18
CA GLU A 628 8.02 -27.94 14.59
C GLU A 628 8.85 -26.67 14.88
N ASP A 629 9.79 -26.32 14.00
CA ASP A 629 10.64 -25.13 14.16
C ASP A 629 9.81 -23.83 14.16
N LEU A 630 8.78 -23.75 13.30
CA LEU A 630 7.87 -22.61 13.25
C LEU A 630 7.02 -22.52 14.52
N LEU A 631 6.46 -23.64 14.98
CA LEU A 631 5.65 -23.67 16.19
C LEU A 631 6.47 -23.30 17.43
N LYS A 632 7.69 -23.83 17.56
CA LYS A 632 8.63 -23.47 18.63
C LYS A 632 9.00 -21.99 18.60
N ALA A 633 9.15 -21.41 17.41
CA ALA A 633 9.41 -19.98 17.26
C ALA A 633 8.22 -19.12 17.72
N ILE A 634 6.99 -19.48 17.31
CA ILE A 634 5.77 -18.71 17.62
C ILE A 634 5.38 -18.85 19.09
N PHE A 635 5.35 -20.07 19.64
CA PHE A 635 4.92 -20.33 21.03
C PHE A 635 6.05 -20.12 22.06
N ASN A 636 7.02 -19.27 21.73
CA ASN A 636 8.08 -18.84 22.62
C ASN A 636 7.67 -17.58 23.41
N ILE A 637 7.98 -17.53 24.71
CA ILE A 637 7.65 -16.37 25.57
C ILE A 637 8.24 -15.05 25.03
N LYS A 638 9.47 -15.06 24.51
CA LYS A 638 10.10 -13.87 23.91
C LYS A 638 9.37 -13.43 22.65
N PHE A 639 8.91 -14.39 21.84
CA PHE A 639 8.11 -14.10 20.65
C PHE A 639 6.76 -13.49 21.02
N LEU A 640 6.04 -14.09 21.96
CA LEU A 640 4.73 -13.58 22.41
C LEU A 640 4.84 -12.19 23.02
N ALA A 641 5.88 -11.91 23.83
CA ALA A 641 6.13 -10.57 24.35
C ALA A 641 6.43 -9.55 23.23
N ARG A 642 7.21 -9.94 22.21
CA ARG A 642 7.43 -9.10 21.02
C ARG A 642 6.12 -8.87 20.27
N LEU A 643 5.29 -9.90 20.10
CA LEU A 643 3.99 -9.79 19.45
C LEU A 643 3.05 -8.84 20.20
N ASP A 644 2.96 -8.92 21.53
CA ASP A 644 2.14 -8.03 22.35
C ASP A 644 2.52 -6.56 22.14
N SER A 645 3.83 -6.25 22.09
CA SER A 645 4.28 -4.89 21.76
C SER A 645 3.86 -4.46 20.35
N GLN A 646 3.77 -5.39 19.38
CA GLN A 646 3.26 -5.09 18.03
C GLN A 646 1.78 -4.76 18.03
N LEU A 647 1.00 -5.49 18.81
CA LEU A 647 -0.45 -5.35 18.87
C LEU A 647 -0.89 -3.97 19.41
N GLU A 648 -0.05 -3.30 20.20
CA GLU A 648 -0.30 -1.93 20.70
C GLU A 648 -0.19 -0.85 19.61
N ILE A 649 0.59 -1.09 18.56
CA ILE A 649 0.86 -0.11 17.49
C ILE A 649 -0.07 -0.30 16.30
N LEU A 650 -0.49 -1.54 16.04
CA LEU A 650 -1.40 -1.86 14.95
C LEU A 650 -2.78 -1.20 15.14
N SER A 651 -3.48 -0.96 14.03
CA SER A 651 -4.90 -0.54 14.10
C SER A 651 -5.73 -1.59 14.85
N SER A 652 -6.82 -1.17 15.51
CA SER A 652 -7.70 -2.08 16.26
C SER A 652 -8.17 -3.26 15.41
N SER A 653 -8.56 -2.99 14.16
CA SER A 653 -8.95 -4.03 13.20
C SER A 653 -7.84 -5.04 12.88
N ARG A 654 -6.60 -4.57 12.64
CA ARG A 654 -5.46 -5.45 12.35
C ARG A 654 -5.04 -6.24 13.58
N SER A 655 -4.91 -5.57 14.73
CA SER A 655 -4.54 -6.16 16.01
C SER A 655 -5.51 -7.29 16.39
N ALA A 656 -6.82 -7.03 16.32
CA ALA A 656 -7.84 -8.05 16.55
C ALA A 656 -7.67 -9.24 15.60
N ARG A 657 -7.42 -9.01 14.30
CA ARG A 657 -7.21 -10.08 13.33
C ARG A 657 -5.98 -10.94 13.65
N VAL A 658 -4.87 -10.33 14.10
CA VAL A 658 -3.68 -11.08 14.53
C VAL A 658 -3.99 -11.92 15.76
N GLN A 659 -4.66 -11.35 16.77
CA GLN A 659 -5.07 -12.07 17.97
C GLN A 659 -6.01 -13.25 17.66
N PHE A 660 -6.96 -13.07 16.73
CA PHE A 660 -7.82 -14.17 16.27
C PHE A 660 -7.02 -15.28 15.61
N HIS A 661 -6.09 -14.97 14.71
CA HIS A 661 -5.30 -15.99 14.05
C HIS A 661 -4.32 -16.69 15.01
N LEU A 662 -3.77 -15.99 16.01
CA LEU A 662 -2.97 -16.63 17.07
C LEU A 662 -3.82 -17.60 17.88
N MET A 663 -5.04 -17.19 18.26
CA MET A 663 -5.98 -18.04 18.98
C MET A 663 -6.39 -19.26 18.15
N GLU A 664 -6.69 -19.08 16.86
CA GLU A 664 -7.02 -20.18 15.95
C GLU A 664 -5.84 -21.12 15.74
N LEU A 665 -4.62 -20.60 15.65
CA LEU A 665 -3.41 -21.42 15.56
C LEU A 665 -3.19 -22.22 16.86
N ASN A 666 -3.26 -21.57 18.03
CA ASN A 666 -3.14 -22.26 19.32
C ASN A 666 -4.20 -23.36 19.47
N ARG A 667 -5.45 -23.06 19.09
CA ARG A 667 -6.53 -24.04 19.04
C ARG A 667 -6.18 -25.25 18.17
N SER A 668 -5.64 -25.00 16.98
CA SER A 668 -5.29 -26.06 16.03
C SER A 668 -4.18 -26.94 16.59
N VAL A 669 -3.13 -26.34 17.15
CA VAL A 669 -2.03 -27.09 17.76
C VAL A 669 -2.48 -27.92 18.96
N CYS A 670 -3.33 -27.38 19.84
CA CYS A 670 -3.83 -28.14 21.00
C CYS A 670 -4.70 -29.34 20.61
N LEU A 671 -5.42 -29.26 19.49
CA LEU A 671 -6.35 -30.30 19.04
C LEU A 671 -5.69 -31.32 18.11
N GLU A 672 -4.94 -30.85 17.12
CA GLU A 672 -4.36 -31.69 16.06
C GLU A 672 -2.95 -32.21 16.43
N CYS A 673 -2.22 -31.51 17.31
CA CYS A 673 -0.82 -31.86 17.66
C CYS A 673 -0.53 -31.81 19.18
N PRO A 674 -1.25 -32.59 20.02
CA PRO A 674 -1.08 -32.59 21.47
C PRO A 674 0.34 -32.96 21.93
N GLU A 675 1.12 -33.66 21.10
CA GLU A 675 2.51 -34.05 21.33
C GLU A 675 3.47 -32.87 21.54
N PHE A 676 3.16 -31.67 21.00
CA PHE A 676 3.97 -30.47 21.23
C PHE A 676 3.78 -29.87 22.63
N GLN A 677 2.80 -30.35 23.40
CA GLN A 677 2.52 -29.92 24.78
C GLN A 677 2.32 -28.40 24.95
N ILE A 678 1.87 -27.72 23.89
CA ILE A 678 1.55 -26.30 23.94
C ILE A 678 0.19 -26.13 24.64
N PRO A 679 0.11 -25.38 25.76
CA PRO A 679 -1.14 -25.22 26.49
C PRO A 679 -2.12 -24.32 25.74
N TRP A 680 -3.40 -24.47 26.05
CA TRP A 680 -4.42 -23.49 25.69
C TRP A 680 -4.34 -22.30 26.65
N PHE A 681 -4.26 -21.07 26.12
CA PHE A 681 -4.13 -19.84 26.93
C PHE A 681 -5.08 -18.70 26.53
N HIS A 682 -6.12 -19.00 25.73
CA HIS A 682 -7.02 -17.98 25.18
C HIS A 682 -8.41 -17.91 25.84
N ASP A 683 -8.64 -18.55 27.00
CA ASP A 683 -9.94 -18.52 27.71
C ASP A 683 -10.50 -17.12 27.90
N ARG A 684 -9.70 -16.21 28.48
CA ARG A 684 -10.13 -14.83 28.75
C ARG A 684 -10.46 -14.08 27.47
N PHE A 685 -9.66 -14.26 26.42
CA PHE A 685 -9.86 -13.62 25.12
C PHE A 685 -11.18 -14.10 24.49
N CYS A 686 -11.42 -15.41 24.46
CA CYS A 686 -12.65 -15.97 23.90
C CYS A 686 -13.90 -15.57 24.70
N GLN A 687 -13.84 -15.54 26.03
CA GLN A 687 -14.94 -15.09 26.88
C GLN A 687 -15.30 -13.62 26.64
N GLN A 688 -14.32 -12.74 26.44
CA GLN A 688 -14.56 -11.34 26.12
C GLN A 688 -15.19 -11.18 24.73
N TYR A 689 -14.70 -11.94 23.75
CA TYR A 689 -15.21 -11.89 22.38
C TYR A 689 -16.65 -12.41 22.27
N ASN A 690 -16.97 -13.54 22.90
CA ASN A 690 -18.27 -14.19 22.77
C ASN A 690 -19.40 -13.46 23.51
N LYS A 691 -19.11 -12.52 24.43
CA LYS A 691 -20.11 -11.69 25.12
C LYS A 691 -20.98 -10.83 24.18
N GLY A 692 -20.58 -10.64 22.92
CA GLY A 692 -21.34 -9.87 21.91
C GLY A 692 -21.96 -10.70 20.79
N ILE A 693 -21.78 -12.03 20.77
CA ILE A 693 -22.28 -12.91 19.71
C ILE A 693 -23.61 -13.51 20.18
N GLY A 694 -24.69 -12.73 20.06
CA GLY A 694 -26.01 -13.13 20.52
C GLY A 694 -27.09 -12.76 19.51
N GLY A 695 -27.33 -13.65 18.55
CA GLY A 695 -28.44 -13.51 17.61
C GLY A 695 -28.38 -14.54 16.50
N MET A 696 -29.38 -15.42 16.44
CA MET A 696 -29.58 -16.30 15.28
C MET A 696 -30.20 -15.50 14.14
N ASP A 697 -29.70 -15.69 12.93
CA ASP A 697 -30.32 -15.12 11.74
C ASP A 697 -31.69 -15.78 11.45
N GLY A 698 -32.48 -15.20 10.53
CA GLY A 698 -33.81 -15.73 10.20
C GLY A 698 -33.80 -17.15 9.63
N ALA A 699 -32.74 -17.55 8.92
CA ALA A 699 -32.59 -18.90 8.37
C ALA A 699 -32.25 -19.90 9.48
N GLN A 700 -31.33 -19.54 10.38
CA GLN A 700 -30.98 -20.32 11.57
C GLN A 700 -32.19 -20.52 12.48
N GLN A 701 -33.03 -19.50 12.68
CA GLN A 701 -34.28 -19.64 13.44
C GLN A 701 -35.25 -20.62 12.78
N GLN A 702 -35.36 -20.58 11.45
CA GLN A 702 -36.19 -21.52 10.71
C GLN A 702 -35.67 -22.96 10.84
N ILE A 703 -34.35 -23.14 10.68
CA ILE A 703 -33.66 -24.44 10.83
C ILE A 703 -33.87 -24.98 12.24
N TYR A 704 -33.72 -24.16 13.28
CA TYR A 704 -33.93 -24.57 14.67
C TYR A 704 -35.34 -25.10 14.93
N LYS A 705 -36.37 -24.39 14.45
CA LYS A 705 -37.76 -24.84 14.58
C LYS A 705 -37.98 -26.18 13.89
N MET A 706 -37.44 -26.35 12.68
CA MET A 706 -37.54 -27.61 11.94
C MET A 706 -36.75 -28.74 12.61
N LEU A 707 -35.56 -28.46 13.14
CA LEU A 707 -34.78 -29.44 13.90
C LEU A 707 -35.51 -29.90 15.17
N ALA A 708 -36.13 -28.97 15.89
CA ALA A 708 -36.95 -29.31 17.05
C ALA A 708 -38.14 -30.23 16.65
N GLU A 709 -38.78 -29.98 15.51
CA GLU A 709 -39.83 -30.86 14.99
C GLU A 709 -39.28 -32.24 14.57
N VAL A 710 -38.13 -32.30 13.87
CA VAL A 710 -37.48 -33.55 13.42
C VAL A 710 -37.01 -34.41 14.59
N LEU A 711 -36.49 -33.78 15.65
CA LEU A 711 -35.89 -34.46 16.81
C LEU A 711 -36.88 -34.71 17.96
N GLY A 712 -38.18 -34.43 17.76
CA GLY A 712 -39.23 -34.75 18.71
C GLY A 712 -39.38 -33.76 19.88
N GLY A 713 -38.86 -32.54 19.75
CA GLY A 713 -39.05 -31.43 20.69
C GLY A 713 -37.86 -30.47 20.79
N ILE A 714 -38.11 -29.25 21.29
CA ILE A 714 -37.07 -28.22 21.51
C ILE A 714 -35.99 -28.67 22.51
N ASN A 715 -36.34 -29.58 23.42
CA ASN A 715 -35.42 -30.10 24.44
C ASN A 715 -34.34 -31.01 23.84
N CYS A 716 -34.46 -31.41 22.57
CA CYS A 716 -33.50 -32.30 21.89
C CYS A 716 -32.47 -31.54 21.05
N VAL A 717 -32.52 -30.20 21.05
CA VAL A 717 -31.61 -29.32 20.27
C VAL A 717 -31.08 -28.19 21.14
N LYS A 718 -29.76 -28.08 21.26
CA LYS A 718 -29.11 -26.88 21.79
C LYS A 718 -28.65 -26.01 20.62
N ALA A 719 -28.92 -24.70 20.67
CA ALA A 719 -28.44 -23.74 19.68
C ALA A 719 -27.22 -22.98 20.21
N SER A 720 -26.33 -22.56 19.31
CA SER A 720 -25.17 -21.69 19.61
C SER A 720 -24.27 -22.22 20.73
N VAL A 721 -23.93 -23.52 20.66
CA VAL A 721 -23.14 -24.20 21.69
C VAL A 721 -21.67 -23.84 21.56
N LEU A 722 -20.99 -23.64 22.69
CA LEU A 722 -19.54 -23.46 22.74
C LEU A 722 -18.84 -24.75 23.16
N THR A 723 -17.91 -25.20 22.33
CA THR A 723 -16.99 -26.29 22.67
C THR A 723 -15.95 -25.84 23.71
N PRO A 724 -15.21 -26.77 24.36
CA PRO A 724 -14.15 -26.44 25.31
C PRO A 724 -13.05 -25.51 24.76
N TYR A 725 -12.81 -25.56 23.45
CA TYR A 725 -11.87 -24.66 22.77
C TYR A 725 -12.57 -23.49 22.05
N TYR A 726 -13.82 -23.17 22.40
CA TYR A 726 -14.60 -22.03 21.89
C TYR A 726 -14.82 -22.03 20.36
N HIS A 727 -14.94 -23.21 19.72
CA HIS A 727 -15.72 -23.28 18.49
C HIS A 727 -17.20 -23.07 18.80
N THR A 728 -17.86 -22.23 18.01
CA THR A 728 -19.31 -22.07 18.00
C THR A 728 -19.93 -23.17 17.15
N VAL A 729 -20.90 -23.90 17.69
CA VAL A 729 -21.70 -24.89 16.96
C VAL A 729 -23.10 -24.32 16.81
N ASP A 730 -23.60 -24.23 15.57
CA ASP A 730 -24.90 -23.60 15.32
C ASP A 730 -26.03 -24.38 16.01
N PHE A 731 -26.04 -25.70 15.83
CA PHE A 731 -26.95 -26.60 16.54
C PHE A 731 -26.26 -27.89 16.98
N GLU A 732 -26.56 -28.33 18.21
CA GLU A 732 -26.10 -29.60 18.75
C GLU A 732 -27.32 -30.48 19.07
N CYS A 733 -27.24 -31.77 18.73
CA CYS A 733 -28.15 -32.79 19.23
C CYS A 733 -27.40 -34.08 19.60
N ILE A 734 -28.02 -34.92 20.43
CA ILE A 734 -27.45 -36.21 20.84
C ILE A 734 -28.41 -37.32 20.42
N LEU A 735 -27.88 -38.34 19.76
CA LEU A 735 -28.60 -39.56 19.43
C LEU A 735 -28.11 -40.71 20.32
N ASP A 736 -29.01 -41.55 20.81
CA ASP A 736 -28.64 -42.78 21.50
C ASP A 736 -28.12 -43.87 20.53
N LYS A 737 -27.73 -45.03 21.08
CA LYS A 737 -27.29 -46.20 20.30
C LYS A 737 -28.32 -46.74 19.31
N ARG A 738 -29.60 -46.38 19.44
CA ARG A 738 -30.71 -46.75 18.54
C ARG A 738 -31.09 -45.59 17.60
N LYS A 739 -30.23 -44.57 17.48
CA LYS A 739 -30.45 -43.34 16.70
C LYS A 739 -31.69 -42.55 17.16
N LYS A 740 -32.12 -42.68 18.41
CA LYS A 740 -33.20 -41.87 18.98
C LYS A 740 -32.64 -40.59 19.63
N PRO A 741 -33.26 -39.42 19.40
CA PRO A 741 -32.85 -38.17 20.04
C PRO A 741 -32.95 -38.24 21.57
N LEU A 742 -31.95 -37.74 22.27
CA LEU A 742 -31.93 -37.61 23.73
C LEU A 742 -32.23 -36.16 24.14
N PRO A 743 -33.19 -35.92 25.04
CA PRO A 743 -33.45 -34.58 25.54
C PRO A 743 -32.33 -34.12 26.49
N TYR A 744 -31.96 -32.85 26.37
CA TYR A 744 -31.06 -32.15 27.28
C TYR A 744 -31.81 -31.85 28.58
N GLY A 745 -31.71 -32.77 29.55
CA GLY A 745 -32.20 -32.58 30.92
C GLY A 745 -33.24 -33.61 31.37
N SER A 746 -32.91 -34.34 32.43
CA SER A 746 -33.86 -35.00 33.33
C SER A 746 -33.82 -34.27 34.67
N HIS A 747 -34.47 -33.12 34.76
CA HIS A 747 -34.85 -32.51 36.04
C HIS A 747 -36.33 -32.14 35.96
N ASN A 748 -37.08 -32.66 36.93
CA ASN A 748 -38.52 -32.56 37.09
C ASN A 748 -39.06 -31.14 36.81
N ILE A 749 -39.61 -30.92 35.62
CA ILE A 749 -40.59 -29.85 35.43
C ILE A 749 -41.92 -30.46 35.85
N ALA A 750 -42.32 -30.18 37.09
CA ALA A 750 -43.65 -30.47 37.55
C ALA A 750 -44.67 -29.86 36.57
N LEU A 751 -45.66 -30.67 36.19
CA LEU A 751 -46.81 -30.30 35.38
C LEU A 751 -47.39 -28.96 35.89
N GLY A 752 -47.28 -27.87 35.12
CA GLY A 752 -48.05 -26.65 35.39
C GLY A 752 -47.41 -25.29 35.16
N GLN A 753 -46.13 -25.17 34.80
CA GLN A 753 -45.55 -23.87 34.43
C GLN A 753 -44.97 -23.93 33.02
N LEU A 754 -45.56 -23.15 32.09
CA LEU A 754 -44.90 -22.80 30.84
C LEU A 754 -43.60 -22.05 31.20
N PRO A 755 -42.44 -22.44 30.67
CA PRO A 755 -41.25 -21.63 30.82
C PRO A 755 -41.47 -20.30 30.07
N GLU A 756 -41.40 -19.19 30.81
CA GLU A 756 -41.21 -17.88 30.21
C GLU A 756 -39.93 -17.90 29.37
N MET A 757 -40.10 -17.69 28.07
CA MET A 757 -39.08 -17.44 27.03
C MET A 757 -37.84 -18.39 27.00
N PRO A 758 -37.79 -19.37 26.06
CA PRO A 758 -36.75 -20.42 26.00
C PRO A 758 -35.38 -19.96 25.44
N TRP A 759 -35.07 -18.66 25.42
CA TRP A 759 -33.95 -18.09 24.65
C TRP A 759 -32.76 -17.62 25.48
N GLU A 760 -32.64 -18.04 26.74
CA GLU A 760 -31.39 -17.79 27.47
C GLU A 760 -30.25 -18.59 26.84
N SER A 761 -29.19 -17.87 26.44
CA SER A 761 -27.94 -18.45 25.96
C SER A 761 -27.34 -19.31 27.06
N ASN A 762 -27.64 -20.62 27.05
CA ASN A 762 -27.01 -21.59 27.95
C ASN A 762 -25.56 -21.78 27.52
N MET A 763 -24.71 -20.82 27.90
CA MET A 763 -23.25 -20.82 27.73
C MET A 763 -22.59 -21.84 28.67
N GLU A 764 -23.01 -23.11 28.58
CA GLU A 764 -22.35 -24.22 29.27
C GLU A 764 -21.23 -24.76 28.39
N ILE A 765 -19.99 -24.73 28.89
CA ILE A 765 -18.87 -25.44 28.27
C ILE A 765 -19.17 -26.94 28.32
N VAL A 766 -19.27 -27.56 27.15
CA VAL A 766 -19.65 -28.97 27.01
C VAL A 766 -18.63 -29.89 27.70
N GLY A 767 -19.00 -30.45 28.86
CA GLY A 767 -18.18 -31.37 29.66
C GLY A 767 -18.86 -32.68 30.08
N SER A 768 -20.12 -32.93 29.68
CA SER A 768 -20.82 -34.15 30.09
C SER A 768 -20.39 -35.36 29.26
N ARG A 769 -20.03 -36.47 29.94
CA ARG A 769 -19.85 -37.78 29.32
C ARG A 769 -21.16 -38.20 28.64
N LEU A 770 -21.09 -38.55 27.37
CA LEU A 770 -22.21 -39.12 26.64
C LEU A 770 -22.54 -40.52 27.18
N PRO A 771 -23.82 -40.94 27.17
CA PRO A 771 -24.18 -42.33 27.43
C PRO A 771 -23.41 -43.30 26.50
N PRO A 772 -23.05 -44.52 26.96
CA PRO A 772 -22.34 -45.47 26.12
C PRO A 772 -23.08 -45.76 24.80
N GLY A 773 -22.39 -45.54 23.68
CA GLY A 773 -22.93 -45.71 22.33
C GLY A 773 -23.81 -44.55 21.82
N ALA A 774 -23.92 -43.45 22.57
CA ALA A 774 -24.55 -42.23 22.09
C ALA A 774 -23.59 -41.41 21.23
N GLU A 775 -24.14 -40.75 20.22
CA GLU A 775 -23.44 -39.91 19.26
C GLU A 775 -23.86 -38.46 19.43
N ARG A 776 -22.88 -37.55 19.53
CA ARG A 776 -23.13 -36.11 19.53
C ARG A 776 -22.99 -35.58 18.11
N ILE A 777 -23.98 -34.84 17.65
CA ILE A 777 -24.03 -34.30 16.29
C ILE A 777 -23.93 -32.78 16.38
N ALA A 778 -23.00 -32.21 15.61
CA ALA A 778 -22.92 -30.78 15.34
C ALA A 778 -23.53 -30.51 13.96
N LEU A 779 -24.63 -29.77 13.90
CA LEU A 779 -25.16 -29.23 12.65
C LEU A 779 -24.64 -27.82 12.45
N GLU A 780 -23.98 -27.59 11.31
CA GLU A 780 -23.44 -26.29 10.91
C GLU A 780 -24.11 -25.79 9.64
N PHE A 781 -24.57 -24.54 9.67
CA PHE A 781 -25.13 -23.87 8.50
C PHE A 781 -24.04 -23.04 7.80
N LEU A 782 -23.57 -23.54 6.65
CA LEU A 782 -22.50 -22.88 5.89
C LEU A 782 -23.06 -21.79 4.98
N GLY A 783 -22.90 -20.53 5.42
CA GLY A 783 -23.20 -19.37 4.59
C GLY A 783 -22.25 -19.23 3.39
N ALA A 784 -22.62 -18.42 2.40
CA ALA A 784 -21.86 -18.24 1.15
C ALA A 784 -20.37 -17.88 1.33
N LYS A 785 -19.98 -17.25 2.45
CA LYS A 785 -18.57 -16.92 2.73
C LYS A 785 -17.69 -18.13 3.06
N ALA A 786 -18.29 -19.23 3.52
CA ALA A 786 -17.62 -20.48 3.86
C ALA A 786 -17.25 -21.32 2.61
N LEU A 787 -17.80 -20.95 1.44
CA LEU A 787 -17.66 -21.70 0.19
C LEU A 787 -16.99 -20.84 -0.88
N CYS A 788 -16.33 -21.48 -1.84
CA CYS A 788 -15.79 -20.82 -3.02
C CYS A 788 -16.93 -20.24 -3.89
N ARG A 789 -16.63 -19.19 -4.65
CA ARG A 789 -17.64 -18.51 -5.48
C ARG A 789 -18.13 -19.39 -6.63
N ASN A 790 -17.20 -20.07 -7.30
CA ASN A 790 -17.46 -20.80 -8.54
C ASN A 790 -18.01 -22.21 -8.34
N ILE A 791 -17.73 -22.83 -7.19
CA ILE A 791 -18.16 -24.20 -6.86
C ILE A 791 -18.47 -24.31 -5.37
N PRO A 792 -19.35 -25.24 -4.94
CA PRO A 792 -19.68 -25.47 -3.52
C PRO A 792 -18.54 -26.17 -2.76
N HIS A 793 -17.29 -25.74 -2.98
CA HIS A 793 -16.09 -26.20 -2.29
C HIS A 793 -15.87 -25.40 -1.01
N MET A 794 -15.60 -26.10 0.08
CA MET A 794 -15.42 -25.50 1.40
C MET A 794 -14.03 -24.88 1.55
N LYS A 795 -13.98 -23.67 2.13
CA LYS A 795 -12.73 -22.95 2.39
C LYS A 795 -12.00 -23.46 3.63
N GLY A 796 -10.70 -23.16 3.72
CA GLY A 796 -9.80 -23.83 4.68
C GLY A 796 -10.19 -23.61 6.14
N LYS A 797 -10.68 -22.41 6.48
CA LYS A 797 -11.16 -22.13 7.85
C LYS A 797 -12.36 -23.00 8.26
N SER A 798 -13.30 -23.22 7.33
CA SER A 798 -14.48 -24.05 7.58
C SER A 798 -14.11 -25.53 7.60
N ALA A 799 -13.19 -25.95 6.73
CA ALA A 799 -12.66 -27.32 6.72
C ALA A 799 -11.93 -27.65 8.03
N MET A 800 -11.05 -26.76 8.47
CA MET A 800 -10.34 -26.89 9.75
C MET A 800 -11.30 -26.94 10.94
N LYS A 801 -12.35 -26.12 10.96
CA LYS A 801 -13.38 -26.17 12.01
C LYS A 801 -14.07 -27.54 12.05
N LYS A 802 -14.43 -28.10 10.90
CA LYS A 802 -15.02 -29.44 10.80
C LYS A 802 -14.12 -30.50 11.44
N ARG A 803 -12.84 -30.55 11.03
CA ARG A 803 -11.85 -31.50 11.60
C ARG A 803 -11.74 -31.37 13.11
N HIS A 804 -11.64 -30.14 13.61
CA HIS A 804 -11.58 -29.88 15.05
C HIS A 804 -12.82 -30.36 15.81
N LEU A 805 -14.02 -30.19 15.26
CA LEU A 805 -15.24 -30.70 15.87
C LEU A 805 -15.25 -32.24 15.88
N GLU A 806 -14.76 -32.88 14.82
CA GLU A 806 -14.61 -34.34 14.75
C GLU A 806 -13.62 -34.87 15.80
N ILE A 807 -12.47 -34.20 16.00
CA ILE A 807 -11.51 -34.49 17.08
C ILE A 807 -12.17 -34.38 18.46
N LEU A 808 -13.06 -33.40 18.64
CA LEU A 808 -13.82 -33.21 19.88
C LEU A 808 -14.97 -34.23 20.07
N GLY A 809 -15.10 -35.21 19.17
CA GLY A 809 -16.07 -36.30 19.27
C GLY A 809 -17.45 -35.99 18.70
N TYR A 810 -17.58 -34.97 17.85
CA TYR A 810 -18.82 -34.67 17.12
C TYR A 810 -18.86 -35.41 15.78
N ARG A 811 -20.04 -35.90 15.41
CA ARG A 811 -20.38 -36.13 14.00
C ARG A 811 -20.86 -34.80 13.41
N VAL A 812 -20.11 -34.25 12.46
CA VAL A 812 -20.43 -32.95 11.86
C VAL A 812 -21.31 -33.13 10.64
N ILE A 813 -22.45 -32.44 10.62
CA ILE A 813 -23.36 -32.35 9.48
C ILE A 813 -23.38 -30.90 9.03
N GLN A 814 -22.86 -30.65 7.83
CA GLN A 814 -22.86 -29.32 7.24
C GLN A 814 -23.99 -29.19 6.23
N ILE A 815 -24.73 -28.10 6.33
CA ILE A 815 -25.81 -27.73 5.43
C ILE A 815 -25.36 -26.48 4.70
N SER A 816 -25.12 -26.58 3.39
CA SER A 816 -24.76 -25.41 2.60
C SER A 816 -25.97 -24.52 2.35
N GLN A 817 -25.76 -23.20 2.34
CA GLN A 817 -26.77 -22.24 1.93
C GLN A 817 -27.27 -22.49 0.48
N PHE A 818 -26.40 -22.99 -0.41
CA PHE A 818 -26.76 -23.30 -1.79
C PHE A 818 -27.74 -24.48 -1.88
N GLU A 819 -27.47 -25.58 -1.18
CA GLU A 819 -28.40 -26.73 -1.12
C GLU A 819 -29.70 -26.32 -0.44
N TRP A 820 -29.63 -25.63 0.69
CA TRP A 820 -30.79 -25.22 1.49
C TRP A 820 -31.78 -24.33 0.73
N ASN A 821 -31.26 -23.46 -0.14
CA ASN A 821 -32.04 -22.55 -0.97
C ASN A 821 -32.33 -23.10 -2.37
N SER A 822 -31.98 -24.36 -2.64
CA SER A 822 -32.24 -25.00 -3.93
C SER A 822 -33.75 -25.19 -4.17
N MET A 823 -34.15 -25.31 -5.43
CA MET A 823 -35.55 -25.62 -5.79
C MET A 823 -36.03 -26.95 -5.18
N ALA A 824 -35.12 -27.91 -5.01
CA ALA A 824 -35.41 -29.20 -4.40
C ALA A 824 -35.85 -29.07 -2.93
N LEU A 825 -35.36 -28.06 -2.21
CA LEU A 825 -35.70 -27.77 -0.82
C LEU A 825 -36.62 -26.54 -0.70
N SER A 826 -37.53 -26.36 -1.66
CA SER A 826 -38.46 -25.22 -1.69
C SER A 826 -39.63 -25.35 -0.71
N THR A 827 -40.06 -26.57 -0.38
CA THR A 827 -41.16 -26.83 0.56
C THR A 827 -40.66 -27.16 1.97
N LYS A 828 -41.50 -26.93 2.98
CA LYS A 828 -41.19 -27.31 4.38
C LYS A 828 -40.95 -28.82 4.49
N ASP A 829 -41.79 -29.64 3.85
CA ASP A 829 -41.69 -31.10 3.94
C ASP A 829 -40.39 -31.63 3.32
N ALA A 830 -39.95 -31.08 2.19
CA ALA A 830 -38.69 -31.44 1.57
C ALA A 830 -37.49 -31.10 2.47
N ARG A 831 -37.50 -29.93 3.12
CA ARG A 831 -36.47 -29.54 4.10
C ARG A 831 -36.46 -30.46 5.32
N MET A 832 -37.64 -30.82 5.82
CA MET A 832 -37.78 -31.74 6.95
C MET A 832 -37.25 -33.14 6.62
N ASP A 833 -37.58 -33.66 5.44
CA ASP A 833 -37.08 -34.95 4.95
C ASP A 833 -35.57 -34.92 4.73
N TYR A 834 -35.03 -33.85 4.16
CA TYR A 834 -33.59 -33.63 4.03
C TYR A 834 -32.87 -33.66 5.39
N LEU A 835 -33.41 -32.97 6.40
CA LEU A 835 -32.85 -32.99 7.75
C LEU A 835 -32.90 -34.40 8.38
N ARG A 836 -34.00 -35.13 8.20
CA ARG A 836 -34.12 -36.53 8.67
C ARG A 836 -33.08 -37.43 8.01
N GLU A 837 -32.94 -37.32 6.68
CA GLU A 837 -31.97 -38.09 5.92
C GLU A 837 -30.55 -37.81 6.40
N ARG A 838 -30.17 -36.54 6.57
CA ARG A 838 -28.83 -36.16 7.05
C ARG A 838 -28.55 -36.65 8.47
N ILE A 839 -29.52 -36.54 9.38
CA ILE A 839 -29.34 -36.88 10.80
C ILE A 839 -29.37 -38.40 11.02
N PHE A 840 -30.41 -39.07 10.51
CA PHE A 840 -30.70 -40.48 10.79
C PHE A 840 -30.22 -41.45 9.69
N GLY A 841 -29.98 -40.97 8.46
CA GLY A 841 -29.63 -41.83 7.33
C GLY A 841 -30.83 -42.56 6.71
N GLU A 842 -32.06 -42.12 7.00
CA GLU A 842 -33.27 -42.72 6.45
C GLU A 842 -33.54 -42.20 5.03
N VAL A 843 -33.24 -43.01 4.02
CA VAL A 843 -33.76 -42.79 2.66
C VAL A 843 -35.19 -43.32 2.65
N LYS A 844 -36.18 -42.45 2.43
CA LYS A 844 -37.52 -42.92 2.07
C LYS A 844 -37.39 -43.67 0.74
N SER A 845 -37.53 -44.99 0.79
CA SER A 845 -37.83 -45.79 -0.40
C SER A 845 -39.14 -45.25 -0.97
N CYS A 846 -39.06 -44.47 -2.06
CA CYS A 846 -40.22 -44.04 -2.82
C CYS A 846 -40.97 -45.29 -3.29
N LEU A 847 -42.21 -45.44 -2.79
CA LEU A 847 -43.25 -46.27 -3.39
C LEU A 847 -44.22 -45.35 -4.13
#